data_AF-A0A813RXW3-F1
#
_entry.id   AF-A0A813RXW3-F1
#
_cell.length_a   1.000
_cell.length_b   1.000
_cell.length_c   1.000
_cell.angle_alpha   90.00
_cell.angle_beta   90.00
_cell.angle_gamma   90.00
#
_symmetry.space_group_name_H-M   'P 1'
#
loop_
_entity.id
_entity.type
_entity.pdbx_description
1 polymer ?
#
loop_
_entity_poly.entity_id
_entity_poly.type
_entity_poly.pdbx_seq_one_letter_code
_entity_poly.pdbx_strand_id
1 'polypeptide(L)'
;MRDLNKESAKFIWFQLLKSLIGKLTSNNEEMAMNDLKEEIKDYYHDNKIKLETLLDELEWYTPNNVIWWYSRQTSLSNIINRALRQQNINLLYKCRHFIRDLSQALTELQPNLPATLRVYRGTVLPRESFNKLKYIVRQRTFVSTFGYLSTSKNHEVAKMFASNETNVTDDSGISVMFEIDIDNDTNVIAADVSQNSQFPEEEEILFDIDSTFEILEVNVDEDKKLCTIHMRTSSYGSELTSEYLRYNETELGRLSVEFLFGRLIADMGEFDKSIEYFDRLIDKENIDQSYVRIHLGRAYVLKDDYDNAYKYYYDAKDLETNENSPKMAEIINSLGWLDFILGDYNSAIEKYRRSLELYNTRQSSCYWQIKGNLHMNIAMAQTTLGHFDEAKEELDNSYKCMIKARLPSDHPDFSQRLMNLGRICQHRGEYDKAYQFYKTALEMRKRALPPEHMDLAKTLYNLGAVTGEAEIDYEKALMYLRKSLVINENAVGEEHPDTALVWSGIANVYECRNEHDKALKYQLKVLGLYQKIYHDQDHEDIARVLNNIGELYRRIKDYKQAFLYLNKALKMRIKILGKDHPETGTVHVNLAETYRDTNEYKKAMQHAQQGVKIWREKLLPSATYMVEGEALLVELSRLISQHDPVGKTKGKMQRHK
;
A
#
# COMPACT_ATOMS: atom_id res chain seq x y z
N MET A 1 -3.28 8.21 -23.65
CA MET A 1 -3.67 6.80 -23.45
C MET A 1 -2.62 6.13 -22.58
N ARG A 2 -3.00 5.14 -21.76
CA ARG A 2 -2.06 4.34 -20.95
C ARG A 2 -2.48 2.87 -20.91
N ASP A 3 -1.51 1.97 -20.80
CA ASP A 3 -1.64 0.50 -20.86
C ASP A 3 -2.08 -0.10 -19.51
N LEU A 4 -3.34 -0.50 -19.39
CA LEU A 4 -3.88 -1.03 -18.13
C LEU A 4 -3.20 -2.31 -17.64
N ASN A 5 -2.53 -3.08 -18.50
CA ASN A 5 -1.88 -4.34 -18.14
C ASN A 5 -0.52 -4.14 -17.46
N LYS A 6 0.05 -2.93 -17.53
CA LYS A 6 1.39 -2.61 -17.00
C LYS A 6 1.43 -1.42 -16.07
N GLU A 7 0.28 -0.81 -15.80
CA GLU A 7 0.20 0.38 -14.97
C GLU A 7 0.14 0.02 -13.48
N SER A 8 0.51 1.00 -12.66
CA SER A 8 0.50 0.84 -11.21
C SER A 8 -0.92 0.67 -10.68
N ALA A 9 -1.04 0.08 -9.49
CA ALA A 9 -2.31 0.02 -8.76
C ALA A 9 -3.00 1.39 -8.69
N LYS A 10 -2.23 2.48 -8.49
CA LYS A 10 -2.74 3.86 -8.49
C LYS A 10 -3.51 4.23 -9.77
N PHE A 11 -3.04 3.78 -10.93
CA PHE A 11 -3.74 4.05 -12.18
C PHE A 11 -5.04 3.25 -12.30
N ILE A 12 -5.02 1.98 -11.88
CA ILE A 12 -6.22 1.13 -11.84
C ILE A 12 -7.27 1.73 -10.89
N TRP A 13 -6.85 2.22 -9.72
CA TRP A 13 -7.73 2.94 -8.79
C TRP A 13 -8.29 4.22 -9.38
N PHE A 14 -7.50 4.96 -10.14
CA PHE A 14 -7.99 6.17 -10.83
C PHE A 14 -9.03 5.84 -11.90
N GLN A 15 -8.91 4.70 -12.61
CA GLN A 15 -9.95 4.25 -13.54
C GLN A 15 -11.27 3.97 -12.82
N LEU A 16 -11.21 3.27 -11.69
CA LEU A 16 -12.38 3.03 -10.83
C LEU A 16 -12.99 4.35 -10.33
N LEU A 17 -12.15 5.30 -9.92
CA LEU A 17 -12.60 6.61 -9.47
C LEU A 17 -13.37 7.36 -10.55
N LYS A 18 -12.92 7.33 -11.81
CA LYS A 18 -13.63 7.95 -12.94
C LYS A 18 -15.05 7.38 -13.10
N SER A 19 -15.23 6.08 -12.97
CA SER A 19 -16.56 5.47 -13.12
C SER A 19 -17.47 5.73 -11.91
N LEU A 20 -16.92 5.91 -10.71
CA LEU A 20 -17.72 6.22 -9.52
C LEU A 20 -18.10 7.68 -9.40
N ILE A 21 -17.31 8.61 -9.95
CA ILE A 21 -17.57 10.04 -9.75
C ILE A 21 -18.90 10.49 -10.34
N GLY A 22 -19.29 9.95 -11.51
CA GLY A 22 -20.58 10.19 -12.13
C GLY A 22 -21.75 9.52 -11.40
N LYS A 23 -21.47 8.56 -10.50
CA LYS A 23 -22.46 7.82 -9.71
C LYS A 23 -22.68 8.42 -8.33
N LEU A 24 -21.92 9.45 -7.93
CA LEU A 24 -22.10 10.13 -6.67
C LEU A 24 -23.46 10.85 -6.64
N THR A 25 -24.30 10.47 -5.69
CA THR A 25 -25.59 11.14 -5.48
C THR A 25 -25.40 12.23 -4.43
N SER A 26 -25.68 13.50 -4.75
CA SER A 26 -25.79 14.51 -3.70
C SER A 26 -27.08 15.31 -3.84
N ASN A 27 -27.81 15.40 -2.73
CA ASN A 27 -29.10 16.08 -2.56
C ASN A 27 -29.00 17.61 -2.58
N ASN A 28 -27.88 18.19 -3.02
CA ASN A 28 -27.69 19.65 -3.04
C ASN A 28 -26.93 20.08 -4.30
N GLU A 29 -27.65 20.07 -5.42
CA GLU A 29 -27.15 20.49 -6.75
C GLU A 29 -26.67 21.95 -6.75
N GLU A 30 -27.29 22.79 -5.92
CA GLU A 30 -26.92 24.19 -5.72
C GLU A 30 -25.52 24.32 -5.10
N MET A 31 -25.20 23.50 -4.08
CA MET A 31 -23.88 23.49 -3.45
C MET A 31 -22.77 23.10 -4.43
N ALA A 32 -23.01 22.09 -5.28
CA ALA A 32 -22.00 21.67 -6.24
C ALA A 32 -21.78 22.67 -7.38
N MET A 33 -22.85 23.32 -7.84
CA MET A 33 -22.75 24.41 -8.80
C MET A 33 -21.99 25.60 -8.20
N ASN A 34 -22.19 25.89 -6.92
CA ASN A 34 -21.43 26.92 -6.20
C ASN A 34 -19.95 26.56 -6.07
N ASP A 35 -19.62 25.31 -5.72
CA ASP A 35 -18.23 24.81 -5.68
C ASP A 35 -17.54 24.99 -7.04
N LEU A 36 -18.24 24.67 -8.14
CA LEU A 36 -17.75 24.84 -9.50
C LEU A 36 -17.54 26.31 -9.85
N LYS A 37 -18.48 27.19 -9.46
CA LYS A 37 -18.37 28.65 -9.65
C LYS A 37 -17.17 29.23 -8.90
N GLU A 38 -16.90 28.78 -7.67
CA GLU A 38 -15.71 29.22 -6.92
C GLU A 38 -14.42 28.80 -7.61
N GLU A 39 -14.34 27.56 -8.04
CA GLU A 39 -13.15 27.06 -8.73
C GLU A 39 -12.90 27.77 -10.08
N ILE A 40 -13.98 28.15 -10.77
CA ILE A 40 -13.90 28.96 -11.97
C ILE A 40 -13.32 30.35 -11.66
N LYS A 41 -13.72 30.96 -10.53
CA LYS A 41 -13.15 32.23 -10.07
C LYS A 41 -11.64 32.10 -9.83
N ASP A 42 -11.23 31.02 -9.19
CA ASP A 42 -9.81 30.75 -8.94
C ASP A 42 -9.04 30.51 -10.24
N TYR A 43 -9.60 29.72 -11.17
CA TYR A 43 -8.95 29.41 -12.44
C TYR A 43 -8.76 30.64 -13.33
N TYR A 44 -9.73 31.56 -13.32
CA TYR A 44 -9.72 32.77 -14.16
C TYR A 44 -9.50 34.06 -13.37
N HIS A 45 -8.88 33.99 -12.18
CA HIS A 45 -8.60 35.17 -11.36
C HIS A 45 -7.83 36.26 -12.13
N ASP A 46 -6.94 35.86 -13.04
CA ASP A 46 -6.15 36.75 -13.90
C ASP A 46 -6.89 37.26 -15.16
N ASN A 47 -8.07 36.71 -15.49
CA ASN A 47 -8.84 37.07 -16.69
C ASN A 47 -10.30 37.41 -16.34
N LYS A 48 -10.48 38.60 -15.77
CA LYS A 48 -11.76 39.10 -15.27
C LYS A 48 -12.90 39.07 -16.30
N ILE A 49 -12.63 39.44 -17.57
CA ILE A 49 -13.64 39.45 -18.64
C ILE A 49 -14.14 38.03 -18.91
N LYS A 50 -13.21 37.06 -19.04
CA LYS A 50 -13.57 35.67 -19.28
C LYS A 50 -14.27 35.05 -18.07
N LEU A 51 -13.89 35.45 -16.87
CA LEU A 51 -14.53 35.04 -15.62
C LEU A 51 -15.99 35.52 -15.54
N GLU A 52 -16.24 36.83 -15.68
CA GLU A 52 -17.58 37.42 -15.62
C GLU A 52 -18.50 36.80 -16.68
N THR A 53 -18.00 36.69 -17.93
CA THR A 53 -18.75 36.05 -19.03
C THR A 53 -19.13 34.61 -18.69
N LEU A 54 -18.20 33.81 -18.17
CA LEU A 54 -18.47 32.41 -17.88
C LEU A 54 -19.44 32.22 -16.71
N LEU A 55 -19.34 33.07 -15.67
CA LEU A 55 -20.26 33.02 -14.53
C LEU A 55 -21.69 33.40 -14.93
N ASP A 56 -21.85 34.43 -15.75
CA ASP A 56 -23.15 34.86 -16.29
C ASP A 56 -23.76 33.79 -17.19
N GLU A 57 -22.94 33.17 -18.06
CA GLU A 57 -23.43 32.12 -18.96
C GLU A 57 -23.78 30.83 -18.19
N LEU A 58 -23.09 30.51 -17.09
CA LEU A 58 -23.37 29.33 -16.26
C LEU A 58 -24.76 29.33 -15.63
N GLU A 59 -25.43 30.49 -15.53
CA GLU A 59 -26.82 30.56 -15.10
C GLU A 59 -27.79 29.87 -16.07
N TRP A 60 -27.37 29.69 -17.33
CA TRP A 60 -28.15 29.02 -18.39
C TRP A 60 -27.81 27.52 -18.52
N TYR A 61 -26.96 26.98 -17.65
CA TYR A 61 -26.65 25.56 -17.63
C TYR A 61 -27.87 24.73 -17.19
N THR A 62 -28.17 23.69 -17.95
CA THR A 62 -29.15 22.66 -17.59
C THR A 62 -28.63 21.28 -18.00
N PRO A 63 -29.06 20.18 -17.37
CA PRO A 63 -28.69 18.84 -17.81
C PRO A 63 -28.99 18.59 -19.30
N ASN A 64 -30.07 19.17 -19.83
CA ASN A 64 -30.50 19.00 -21.23
C ASN A 64 -29.54 19.62 -22.27
N ASN A 65 -28.69 20.59 -21.89
CA ASN A 65 -27.74 21.25 -22.79
C ASN A 65 -26.27 20.96 -22.44
N VAL A 66 -26.00 19.95 -21.60
CA VAL A 66 -24.66 19.61 -21.12
C VAL A 66 -23.67 19.28 -22.25
N ILE A 67 -24.11 18.61 -23.31
CA ILE A 67 -23.28 18.27 -24.48
C ILE A 67 -22.84 19.54 -25.22
N TRP A 68 -23.75 20.51 -25.38
CA TRP A 68 -23.43 21.80 -25.99
C TRP A 68 -22.38 22.53 -25.16
N TRP A 69 -22.53 22.52 -23.84
CA TRP A 69 -21.56 23.11 -22.91
C TRP A 69 -20.19 22.45 -22.96
N TYR A 70 -20.14 21.13 -23.10
CA TYR A 70 -18.90 20.37 -23.21
C TYR A 70 -18.19 20.62 -24.54
N SER A 71 -18.92 20.50 -25.65
CA SER A 71 -18.38 20.64 -27.02
C SER A 71 -18.02 22.07 -27.38
N ARG A 72 -18.68 23.05 -26.76
CA ARG A 72 -18.27 24.44 -26.91
C ARG A 72 -16.84 24.59 -26.41
N GLN A 73 -16.02 25.38 -27.11
CA GLN A 73 -14.68 25.78 -26.65
C GLN A 73 -14.77 26.72 -25.41
N THR A 74 -15.62 26.38 -24.44
CA THR A 74 -15.69 27.01 -23.14
C THR A 74 -14.55 26.55 -22.26
N SER A 75 -14.44 27.24 -21.15
CA SER A 75 -13.59 26.89 -20.03
C SER A 75 -13.89 25.53 -19.40
N LEU A 76 -15.11 25.00 -19.50
CA LEU A 76 -15.56 23.89 -18.65
C LEU A 76 -14.98 22.53 -19.09
N SER A 77 -15.04 22.22 -20.39
CA SER A 77 -14.38 21.03 -20.95
C SER A 77 -12.86 21.11 -20.75
N ASN A 78 -12.28 22.31 -20.82
CA ASN A 78 -10.87 22.54 -20.51
C ASN A 78 -10.53 22.27 -19.04
N ILE A 79 -11.35 22.75 -18.10
CA ILE A 79 -11.19 22.51 -16.66
C ILE A 79 -11.28 21.01 -16.37
N ILE A 80 -12.34 20.33 -16.85
CA ILE A 80 -12.58 18.91 -16.59
C ILE A 80 -11.47 18.05 -17.21
N ASN A 81 -11.16 18.26 -18.50
CA ASN A 81 -10.10 17.49 -19.16
C ASN A 81 -8.72 17.77 -18.55
N ARG A 82 -8.46 19.00 -18.08
CA ARG A 82 -7.24 19.30 -17.31
C ARG A 82 -7.23 18.57 -15.97
N ALA A 83 -8.34 18.57 -15.25
CA ALA A 83 -8.48 17.87 -13.97
C ALA A 83 -8.23 16.37 -14.13
N LEU A 84 -8.78 15.75 -15.17
CA LEU A 84 -8.59 14.34 -15.49
C LEU A 84 -7.13 14.04 -15.87
N ARG A 85 -6.48 14.89 -16.68
CA ARG A 85 -5.05 14.76 -17.02
C ARG A 85 -4.14 14.91 -15.81
N GLN A 86 -4.46 15.83 -14.91
CA GLN A 86 -3.69 16.12 -13.70
C GLN A 86 -4.05 15.21 -12.53
N GLN A 87 -5.06 14.33 -12.68
CA GLN A 87 -5.62 13.53 -11.59
C GLN A 87 -6.02 14.40 -10.38
N ASN A 88 -6.55 15.59 -10.64
CA ASN A 88 -6.98 16.53 -9.60
C ASN A 88 -8.34 16.11 -9.04
N ILE A 89 -8.31 15.21 -8.05
CA ILE A 89 -9.50 14.62 -7.42
C ILE A 89 -10.45 15.68 -6.86
N ASN A 90 -9.93 16.72 -6.19
CA ASN A 90 -10.76 17.76 -5.58
C ASN A 90 -11.55 18.51 -6.66
N LEU A 91 -10.88 18.89 -7.76
CA LEU A 91 -11.51 19.53 -8.90
C LEU A 91 -12.55 18.63 -9.58
N LEU A 92 -12.20 17.36 -9.78
CA LEU A 92 -13.14 16.38 -10.33
C LEU A 92 -14.38 16.23 -9.46
N TYR A 93 -14.21 16.18 -8.14
CA TYR A 93 -15.31 16.10 -7.19
C TYR A 93 -16.20 17.34 -7.25
N LYS A 94 -15.64 18.55 -7.38
CA LYS A 94 -16.41 19.78 -7.62
C LYS A 94 -17.18 19.73 -8.96
N CYS A 95 -16.61 19.11 -9.99
CA CYS A 95 -17.23 18.96 -11.32
C CYS A 95 -18.18 17.76 -11.44
N ARG A 96 -18.38 16.95 -10.39
CA ARG A 96 -19.07 15.64 -10.46
C ARG A 96 -20.47 15.68 -11.08
N HIS A 97 -21.22 16.77 -10.87
CA HIS A 97 -22.57 16.92 -11.43
C HIS A 97 -22.53 17.08 -12.95
N PHE A 98 -21.64 17.93 -13.45
CA PHE A 98 -21.46 18.08 -14.89
C PHE A 98 -21.01 16.75 -15.52
N ILE A 99 -20.09 16.03 -14.86
CA ILE A 99 -19.63 14.71 -15.33
C ILE A 99 -20.79 13.70 -15.36
N ARG A 100 -21.61 13.65 -14.31
CA ARG A 100 -22.82 12.81 -14.23
C ARG A 100 -23.80 13.16 -15.35
N ASP A 101 -24.18 14.43 -15.47
CA ASP A 101 -25.18 14.88 -16.44
C ASP A 101 -24.70 14.60 -17.88
N LEU A 102 -23.40 14.78 -18.15
CA LEU A 102 -22.81 14.46 -19.46
C LEU A 102 -22.83 12.95 -19.73
N SER A 103 -22.42 12.12 -18.76
CA SER A 103 -22.48 10.65 -18.89
C SER A 103 -23.91 10.15 -19.11
N GLN A 104 -24.89 10.74 -18.41
CA GLN A 104 -26.31 10.44 -18.61
C GLN A 104 -26.78 10.83 -20.01
N ALA A 105 -26.47 12.04 -20.48
CA ALA A 105 -26.84 12.49 -21.82
C ALA A 105 -26.23 11.61 -22.93
N LEU A 106 -24.98 11.16 -22.75
CA LEU A 106 -24.34 10.21 -23.67
C LEU A 106 -25.05 8.85 -23.65
N THR A 107 -25.40 8.35 -22.47
CA THR A 107 -26.14 7.07 -22.31
C THR A 107 -27.52 7.12 -22.98
N GLU A 108 -28.23 8.24 -22.89
CA GLU A 108 -29.53 8.44 -23.52
C GLU A 108 -29.45 8.48 -25.06
N LEU A 109 -28.35 8.98 -25.62
CA LEU A 109 -28.11 9.06 -27.06
C LEU A 109 -27.48 7.79 -27.65
N GLN A 110 -26.80 6.99 -26.85
CA GLN A 110 -26.08 5.77 -27.29
C GLN A 110 -26.94 4.80 -28.13
N PRO A 111 -28.22 4.53 -27.83
CA PRO A 111 -29.05 3.63 -28.63
C PRO A 111 -29.21 4.05 -30.12
N ASN A 112 -28.91 5.31 -30.45
CA ASN A 112 -28.99 5.81 -31.83
C ASN A 112 -27.74 5.46 -32.67
N LEU A 113 -26.69 4.90 -32.06
CA LEU A 113 -25.49 4.49 -32.80
C LEU A 113 -25.70 3.19 -33.58
N PRO A 114 -25.14 3.07 -34.81
CA PRO A 114 -25.12 1.82 -35.54
C PRO A 114 -24.45 0.68 -34.77
N ALA A 115 -24.87 -0.56 -35.03
CA ALA A 115 -24.33 -1.78 -34.40
C ALA A 115 -22.80 -1.92 -34.53
N THR A 116 -22.24 -1.42 -35.63
CA THR A 116 -20.81 -1.35 -35.91
C THR A 116 -20.50 -0.02 -36.57
N LEU A 117 -19.64 0.78 -35.96
CA LEU A 117 -19.23 2.08 -36.48
C LEU A 117 -17.72 2.22 -36.30
N ARG A 118 -17.02 2.65 -37.36
CA ARG A 118 -15.62 3.08 -37.25
C ARG A 118 -15.56 4.60 -37.15
N VAL A 119 -14.81 5.08 -36.16
CA VAL A 119 -14.56 6.50 -35.93
C VAL A 119 -13.08 6.80 -35.91
N TYR A 120 -12.73 8.07 -36.12
CA TYR A 120 -11.38 8.51 -36.37
C TYR A 120 -10.98 9.66 -35.45
N ARG A 121 -9.73 9.66 -35.00
CA ARG A 121 -9.14 10.80 -34.29
C ARG A 121 -7.69 11.01 -34.71
N GLY A 122 -7.38 12.18 -35.23
CA GLY A 122 -6.01 12.60 -35.47
C GLY A 122 -5.45 13.46 -34.35
N THR A 123 -4.17 13.28 -34.03
CA THR A 123 -3.43 14.10 -33.07
C THR A 123 -1.93 13.94 -33.28
N VAL A 124 -1.11 14.78 -32.65
CA VAL A 124 0.34 14.62 -32.60
C VAL A 124 0.78 14.09 -31.23
N LEU A 125 1.60 13.03 -31.23
CA LEU A 125 2.22 12.49 -30.01
C LEU A 125 3.70 12.87 -29.91
N PRO A 126 4.20 13.19 -28.70
CA PRO A 126 5.63 13.28 -28.47
C PRO A 126 6.34 11.96 -28.79
N ARG A 127 7.54 12.03 -29.37
CA ARG A 127 8.31 10.86 -29.80
C ARG A 127 8.57 9.84 -28.68
N GLU A 128 8.75 10.29 -27.44
CA GLU A 128 8.89 9.40 -26.28
C GLU A 128 7.62 8.59 -26.02
N SER A 129 6.45 9.25 -26.01
CA SER A 129 5.14 8.60 -25.86
C SER A 129 4.86 7.62 -26.99
N PHE A 130 5.24 7.99 -28.22
CA PHE A 130 5.14 7.11 -29.38
C PHE A 130 6.04 5.87 -29.26
N ASN A 131 7.29 6.05 -28.83
CA ASN A 131 8.20 4.92 -28.63
C ASN A 131 7.66 3.94 -27.59
N LYS A 132 7.01 4.42 -26.52
CA LYS A 132 6.30 3.57 -25.55
C LYS A 132 5.18 2.75 -26.22
N LEU A 133 4.42 3.35 -27.14
CA LEU A 133 3.36 2.66 -27.91
C LEU A 133 3.89 1.55 -28.84
N LYS A 134 5.09 1.70 -29.42
CA LYS A 134 5.70 0.63 -30.26
C LYS A 134 5.91 -0.69 -29.51
N TYR A 135 6.14 -0.65 -28.20
CA TYR A 135 6.35 -1.86 -27.39
C TYR A 135 5.05 -2.51 -26.89
N ILE A 136 3.91 -1.83 -27.06
CA ILE A 136 2.62 -2.18 -26.47
C ILE A 136 1.84 -3.23 -27.30
N VAL A 137 2.12 -3.35 -28.60
CA VAL A 137 1.29 -4.11 -29.57
C VAL A 137 1.37 -5.64 -29.41
N ARG A 138 2.40 -6.17 -28.75
CA ARG A 138 2.65 -7.62 -28.72
C ARG A 138 1.81 -8.41 -27.70
N GLN A 139 0.95 -7.77 -26.89
CA GLN A 139 0.33 -8.43 -25.71
C GLN A 139 -1.17 -8.20 -25.47
N ARG A 140 -1.99 -7.84 -26.49
CA ARG A 140 -3.42 -7.49 -26.29
C ARG A 140 -3.60 -6.41 -25.21
N THR A 141 -3.14 -5.22 -25.53
CA THR A 141 -3.06 -4.13 -24.57
C THR A 141 -4.36 -3.35 -24.51
N PHE A 142 -4.92 -3.22 -23.31
CA PHE A 142 -6.03 -2.33 -23.03
C PHE A 142 -5.54 -0.94 -22.69
N VAL A 143 -6.12 0.08 -23.29
CA VAL A 143 -5.80 1.48 -23.02
C VAL A 143 -7.03 2.27 -22.58
N SER A 144 -6.82 3.21 -21.66
CA SER A 144 -7.82 4.21 -21.30
C SER A 144 -7.34 5.62 -21.62
N THR A 145 -8.28 6.51 -21.87
CA THR A 145 -8.06 7.95 -22.04
C THR A 145 -8.07 8.68 -20.70
N PHE A 146 -7.40 9.85 -20.66
CA PHE A 146 -7.41 10.77 -19.52
C PHE A 146 -8.57 11.76 -19.59
N GLY A 147 -9.72 11.31 -20.09
CA GLY A 147 -10.94 12.09 -20.24
C GLY A 147 -11.80 11.62 -21.39
N TYR A 148 -12.88 12.36 -21.64
CA TYR A 148 -13.76 12.10 -22.77
C TYR A 148 -12.96 12.14 -24.07
N LEU A 149 -13.30 11.25 -25.00
CA LEU A 149 -12.63 11.15 -26.29
C LEU A 149 -13.57 11.64 -27.38
N SER A 150 -13.27 12.81 -27.94
CA SER A 150 -13.95 13.31 -29.14
C SER A 150 -13.35 12.66 -30.39
N THR A 151 -14.20 12.20 -31.30
CA THR A 151 -13.81 11.53 -32.56
C THR A 151 -14.75 11.97 -33.68
N SER A 152 -14.36 11.77 -34.93
CA SER A 152 -15.19 12.08 -36.10
C SER A 152 -15.50 10.82 -36.90
N LYS A 153 -16.67 10.78 -37.54
CA LYS A 153 -16.99 9.76 -38.55
C LYS A 153 -16.21 9.97 -39.84
N ASN A 154 -15.66 11.17 -40.06
CA ASN A 154 -14.94 11.53 -41.28
C ASN A 154 -13.41 11.37 -41.11
N HIS A 155 -12.84 10.41 -41.83
CA HIS A 155 -11.41 10.14 -41.82
C HIS A 155 -10.56 11.35 -42.24
N GLU A 156 -10.98 12.14 -43.23
CA GLU A 156 -10.20 13.28 -43.71
C GLU A 156 -10.21 14.44 -42.70
N VAL A 157 -11.30 14.64 -41.97
CA VAL A 157 -11.37 15.63 -40.87
C VAL A 157 -10.38 15.24 -39.79
N ALA A 158 -10.38 13.98 -39.34
CA ALA A 158 -9.41 13.49 -38.37
C ALA A 158 -7.97 13.64 -38.88
N LYS A 159 -7.73 13.39 -40.17
CA LYS A 159 -6.40 13.50 -40.79
C LYS A 159 -5.91 14.94 -40.81
N MET A 160 -6.80 15.90 -41.09
CA MET A 160 -6.48 17.32 -40.99
C MET A 160 -6.01 17.71 -39.58
N PHE A 161 -6.62 17.18 -38.52
CA PHE A 161 -6.16 17.41 -37.15
C PHE A 161 -4.76 16.83 -36.91
N ALA A 162 -4.48 15.62 -37.40
CA ALA A 162 -3.15 15.01 -37.30
C ALA A 162 -2.05 15.80 -38.07
N SER A 163 -2.43 16.52 -39.13
CA SER A 163 -1.50 17.32 -39.97
C SER A 163 -1.42 18.80 -39.60
N ASN A 164 -2.44 19.38 -38.96
CA ASN A 164 -2.45 20.79 -38.59
C ASN A 164 -1.66 21.06 -37.30
N GLU A 165 -1.61 20.10 -36.37
CA GLU A 165 -0.84 20.21 -35.13
C GLU A 165 0.69 20.18 -35.34
N THR A 166 1.19 19.77 -36.51
CA THR A 166 2.64 19.76 -36.83
C THR A 166 3.21 21.14 -37.20
N ASN A 167 2.36 22.18 -37.34
CA ASN A 167 2.80 23.55 -37.64
C ASN A 167 3.26 24.35 -36.41
N VAL A 168 3.18 23.77 -35.20
CA VAL A 168 3.61 24.41 -33.95
C VAL A 168 4.92 23.79 -33.47
N THR A 169 6.03 24.35 -33.97
CA THR A 169 7.43 24.35 -33.47
C THR A 169 8.01 23.10 -32.77
N ASP A 170 9.16 22.69 -33.30
CA ASP A 170 10.11 21.62 -32.92
C ASP A 170 9.81 20.19 -33.39
N ASP A 171 10.84 19.60 -34.01
CA ASP A 171 10.95 18.34 -34.78
C ASP A 171 10.70 17.04 -33.94
N SER A 172 9.81 17.10 -32.95
CA SER A 172 9.66 16.11 -31.87
C SER A 172 8.31 15.39 -31.83
N GLY A 173 7.33 15.81 -32.63
CA GLY A 173 5.99 15.22 -32.71
C GLY A 173 5.81 14.22 -33.86
N ILE A 174 5.08 13.14 -33.62
CA ILE A 174 4.68 12.15 -34.64
C ILE A 174 3.17 12.26 -34.83
N SER A 175 2.73 12.46 -36.07
CA SER A 175 1.30 12.46 -36.40
C SER A 175 0.74 11.05 -36.21
N VAL A 176 -0.37 10.97 -35.48
CA VAL A 176 -1.04 9.72 -35.16
C VAL A 176 -2.51 9.80 -35.57
N MET A 177 -2.95 8.78 -36.30
CA MET A 177 -4.34 8.52 -36.62
C MET A 177 -4.83 7.34 -35.77
N PHE A 178 -5.86 7.55 -34.97
CA PHE A 178 -6.58 6.48 -34.30
C PHE A 178 -7.79 6.08 -35.13
N GLU A 179 -7.87 4.81 -35.49
CA GLU A 179 -9.04 4.17 -36.08
C GLU A 179 -9.70 3.30 -35.01
N ILE A 180 -10.94 3.60 -34.63
CA ILE A 180 -11.60 2.95 -33.50
C ILE A 180 -12.88 2.28 -33.97
N ASP A 181 -12.93 0.96 -33.87
CA ASP A 181 -14.14 0.19 -34.07
C ASP A 181 -14.99 0.19 -32.79
N ILE A 182 -16.21 0.70 -32.89
CA ILE A 182 -17.21 0.66 -31.82
C ILE A 182 -17.97 -0.67 -31.93
N ASP A 183 -17.87 -1.47 -30.87
CA ASP A 183 -18.59 -2.72 -30.70
C ASP A 183 -19.70 -2.52 -29.67
N ASN A 184 -20.96 -2.63 -30.10
CA ASN A 184 -22.13 -2.41 -29.24
C ASN A 184 -22.32 -3.48 -28.16
N ASP A 185 -21.64 -4.63 -28.24
CA ASP A 185 -21.63 -5.64 -27.18
C ASP A 185 -20.74 -5.23 -25.99
N THR A 186 -20.01 -4.11 -26.11
CA THR A 186 -19.22 -3.55 -25.02
C THR A 186 -20.02 -2.51 -24.23
N ASN A 187 -19.95 -2.52 -22.89
CA ASN A 187 -20.59 -1.50 -22.03
C ASN A 187 -19.88 -0.13 -22.10
N VAL A 188 -19.15 0.17 -23.18
CA VAL A 188 -18.50 1.47 -23.38
C VAL A 188 -19.57 2.45 -23.84
N ILE A 189 -19.70 3.57 -23.13
CA ILE A 189 -20.66 4.62 -23.47
C ILE A 189 -20.03 5.54 -24.52
N ALA A 190 -20.68 5.61 -25.68
CA ALA A 190 -20.37 6.55 -26.74
C ALA A 190 -21.68 7.03 -27.37
N ALA A 191 -21.69 8.25 -27.90
CA ALA A 191 -22.87 8.79 -28.59
C ALA A 191 -22.50 9.68 -29.77
N ASP A 192 -23.37 9.69 -30.77
CA ASP A 192 -23.40 10.75 -31.77
C ASP A 192 -23.96 12.01 -31.14
N VAL A 193 -23.08 13.00 -30.95
CA VAL A 193 -23.39 14.25 -30.28
C VAL A 193 -23.59 15.40 -31.25
N SER A 194 -23.53 15.15 -32.56
CA SER A 194 -23.53 16.18 -33.60
C SER A 194 -24.69 17.18 -33.41
N GLN A 195 -25.91 16.68 -33.21
CA GLN A 195 -27.12 17.52 -33.08
C GLN A 195 -27.20 18.31 -31.76
N ASN A 196 -26.41 17.91 -30.76
CA ASN A 196 -26.39 18.51 -29.43
C ASN A 196 -25.12 19.33 -29.19
N SER A 197 -24.12 19.23 -30.07
CA SER A 197 -22.83 19.90 -29.97
C SER A 197 -22.88 21.35 -30.49
N GLN A 198 -21.86 22.15 -30.17
CA GLN A 198 -21.67 23.45 -30.80
C GLN A 198 -21.30 23.34 -32.30
N PHE A 199 -20.73 22.21 -32.72
CA PHE A 199 -20.18 21.99 -34.06
C PHE A 199 -20.89 20.83 -34.77
N PRO A 200 -22.16 20.99 -35.16
CA PRO A 200 -22.95 19.90 -35.74
C PRO A 200 -22.39 19.35 -37.06
N GLU A 201 -21.57 20.13 -37.76
CA GLU A 201 -20.94 19.73 -39.03
C GLU A 201 -19.75 18.77 -38.86
N GLU A 202 -19.20 18.61 -37.64
CA GLU A 202 -18.02 17.76 -37.39
C GLU A 202 -18.34 16.26 -37.30
N GLU A 203 -19.63 15.90 -37.33
CA GLU A 203 -20.14 14.54 -37.15
C GLU A 203 -19.52 13.84 -35.93
N GLU A 204 -19.47 14.56 -34.80
CA GLU A 204 -18.75 14.18 -33.60
C GLU A 204 -19.37 12.96 -32.92
N ILE A 205 -18.52 11.96 -32.65
CA ILE A 205 -18.80 10.87 -31.71
C ILE A 205 -17.97 11.10 -30.45
N LEU A 206 -18.67 11.22 -29.31
CA LEU A 206 -18.05 11.45 -28.00
C LEU A 206 -18.13 10.20 -27.13
N PHE A 207 -16.98 9.74 -26.64
CA PHE A 207 -16.87 8.65 -25.67
C PHE A 207 -16.82 9.18 -24.23
N ASP A 208 -17.42 8.44 -23.30
CA ASP A 208 -17.43 8.78 -21.88
C ASP A 208 -16.05 8.61 -21.21
N ILE A 209 -15.87 9.18 -20.02
CA ILE A 209 -14.57 9.33 -19.32
C ILE A 209 -13.91 8.01 -18.93
N ASP A 210 -14.68 6.95 -18.71
CA ASP A 210 -14.18 5.64 -18.28
C ASP A 210 -14.01 4.65 -19.45
N SER A 211 -14.14 5.13 -20.69
CA SER A 211 -13.96 4.33 -21.89
C SER A 211 -12.58 3.66 -21.96
N THR A 212 -12.59 2.39 -22.35
CA THR A 212 -11.40 1.55 -22.55
C THR A 212 -11.38 0.95 -23.94
N PHE A 213 -10.19 0.80 -24.51
CA PHE A 213 -9.96 0.35 -25.88
C PHE A 213 -8.90 -0.77 -25.90
N GLU A 214 -9.07 -1.77 -26.74
CA GLU A 214 -8.03 -2.76 -27.04
C GLU A 214 -7.25 -2.31 -28.28
N ILE A 215 -5.93 -2.25 -28.20
CA ILE A 215 -5.08 -1.99 -29.38
C ILE A 215 -4.93 -3.30 -30.17
N LEU A 216 -5.36 -3.26 -31.43
CA LEU A 216 -5.32 -4.39 -32.35
C LEU A 216 -4.04 -4.37 -33.18
N GLU A 217 -3.72 -3.22 -33.77
CA GLU A 217 -2.57 -3.06 -34.67
C GLU A 217 -1.99 -1.64 -34.60
N VAL A 218 -0.68 -1.52 -34.84
CA VAL A 218 0.00 -0.23 -35.01
C VAL A 218 0.81 -0.29 -36.30
N ASN A 219 0.44 0.56 -37.24
CA ASN A 219 1.06 0.67 -38.56
C ASN A 219 1.81 2.00 -38.65
N VAL A 220 3.10 1.95 -38.96
CA VAL A 220 3.96 3.14 -39.05
C VAL A 220 4.33 3.37 -40.51
N ASP A 221 3.83 4.46 -41.11
CA ASP A 221 4.23 4.93 -42.42
C ASP A 221 5.39 5.93 -42.24
N GLU A 222 6.62 5.44 -42.40
CA GLU A 222 7.84 6.25 -42.20
C GLU A 222 7.96 7.36 -43.25
N ASP A 223 7.46 7.15 -44.46
CA ASP A 223 7.51 8.12 -45.56
C ASP A 223 6.54 9.29 -45.33
N LYS A 224 5.37 9.02 -44.75
CA LYS A 224 4.35 10.04 -44.45
C LYS A 224 4.43 10.64 -43.05
N LYS A 225 5.39 10.21 -42.22
CA LYS A 225 5.47 10.54 -40.78
C LYS A 225 4.14 10.34 -40.04
N LEU A 226 3.32 9.39 -40.50
CA LEU A 226 1.98 9.11 -39.97
C LEU A 226 1.96 7.70 -39.39
N CYS A 227 1.51 7.58 -38.14
CA CYS A 227 1.23 6.31 -37.52
C CYS A 227 -0.28 6.09 -37.45
N THR A 228 -0.76 4.96 -37.93
CA THR A 228 -2.14 4.53 -37.73
C THR A 228 -2.20 3.51 -36.60
N ILE A 229 -3.10 3.72 -35.65
CA ILE A 229 -3.34 2.82 -34.53
C ILE A 229 -4.78 2.34 -34.64
N HIS A 230 -4.94 1.04 -34.91
CA HIS A 230 -6.24 0.40 -34.99
C HIS A 230 -6.62 -0.16 -33.63
N MET A 231 -7.80 0.23 -33.15
CA MET A 231 -8.33 -0.12 -31.85
C MET A 231 -9.79 -0.54 -31.95
N ARG A 232 -10.28 -1.21 -30.90
CA ARG A 232 -11.71 -1.44 -30.70
C ARG A 232 -12.11 -1.10 -29.26
N THR A 233 -13.39 -0.81 -29.04
CA THR A 233 -13.92 -0.67 -27.67
C THR A 233 -13.74 -1.96 -26.87
N SER A 234 -13.58 -1.83 -25.55
CA SER A 234 -13.37 -2.96 -24.64
C SER A 234 -14.21 -2.81 -23.39
N SER A 235 -14.84 -3.89 -22.94
CA SER A 235 -15.59 -3.97 -21.68
C SER A 235 -14.70 -3.97 -20.43
N TYR A 236 -13.38 -4.08 -20.57
CA TYR A 236 -12.46 -4.27 -19.44
C TYR A 236 -12.63 -3.25 -18.30
N GLY A 237 -12.72 -1.94 -18.61
CA GLY A 237 -12.90 -0.91 -17.58
C GLY A 237 -14.27 -0.99 -16.87
N SER A 238 -15.32 -1.34 -17.61
CA SER A 238 -16.66 -1.53 -17.06
C SER A 238 -16.74 -2.79 -16.19
N GLU A 239 -16.13 -3.90 -16.62
CA GLU A 239 -16.06 -5.16 -15.88
C GLU A 239 -15.29 -4.99 -14.59
N LEU A 240 -14.15 -4.27 -14.63
CA LEU A 240 -13.38 -3.90 -13.46
C LEU A 240 -14.23 -3.13 -12.44
N THR A 241 -15.02 -2.16 -12.92
CA THR A 241 -15.91 -1.36 -12.05
C THR A 241 -17.06 -2.20 -11.49
N SER A 242 -17.71 -3.00 -12.32
CA SER A 242 -18.79 -3.89 -11.91
C SER A 242 -18.31 -4.94 -10.91
N GLU A 243 -17.11 -5.49 -11.11
CA GLU A 243 -16.50 -6.42 -10.17
C GLU A 243 -16.16 -5.73 -8.85
N TYR A 244 -15.57 -4.53 -8.89
CA TYR A 244 -15.30 -3.74 -7.70
C TYR A 244 -16.57 -3.40 -6.92
N LEU A 245 -17.62 -2.92 -7.60
CA LEU A 245 -18.91 -2.63 -6.99
C LEU A 245 -19.55 -3.90 -6.43
N ARG A 246 -19.63 -4.98 -7.21
CA ARG A 246 -20.18 -6.27 -6.76
C ARG A 246 -19.43 -6.80 -5.55
N TYR A 247 -18.10 -6.76 -5.56
CA TYR A 247 -17.27 -7.18 -4.43
C TYR A 247 -17.65 -6.37 -3.18
N ASN A 248 -17.71 -5.05 -3.26
CA ASN A 248 -18.04 -4.22 -2.10
C ASN A 248 -19.53 -4.30 -1.68
N GLU A 249 -20.46 -4.49 -2.61
CA GLU A 249 -21.89 -4.66 -2.35
C GLU A 249 -22.19 -6.00 -1.65
N THR A 250 -21.55 -7.07 -2.10
CA THR A 250 -21.78 -8.44 -1.59
C THR A 250 -20.93 -8.77 -0.37
N GLU A 251 -19.72 -8.20 -0.25
CA GLU A 251 -18.77 -8.57 0.80
C GLU A 251 -18.77 -7.64 2.01
N LEU A 252 -19.13 -6.36 1.85
CA LEU A 252 -19.05 -5.34 2.92
C LEU A 252 -20.39 -4.67 3.27
N GLY A 253 -21.52 -5.22 2.82
CA GLY A 253 -22.84 -4.83 3.33
C GLY A 253 -23.38 -3.51 2.76
N ARG A 254 -23.34 -3.35 1.43
CA ARG A 254 -23.87 -2.18 0.69
C ARG A 254 -23.26 -0.85 1.16
N LEU A 255 -21.93 -0.74 1.14
CA LEU A 255 -21.30 0.57 1.19
C LEU A 255 -21.81 1.41 0.01
N SER A 256 -22.31 2.60 0.31
CA SER A 256 -22.77 3.52 -0.72
C SER A 256 -21.60 3.99 -1.59
N VAL A 257 -21.90 4.50 -2.79
CA VAL A 257 -20.88 5.01 -3.73
C VAL A 257 -20.04 6.11 -3.08
N GLU A 258 -20.62 6.89 -2.18
CA GLU A 258 -19.96 7.95 -1.42
C GLU A 258 -18.81 7.41 -0.57
N PHE A 259 -18.98 6.27 0.11
CA PHE A 259 -17.92 5.66 0.93
C PHE A 259 -16.83 5.03 0.07
N LEU A 260 -17.23 4.36 -1.02
CA LEU A 260 -16.28 3.76 -1.96
C LEU A 260 -15.39 4.80 -2.63
N PHE A 261 -15.96 5.96 -2.98
CA PHE A 261 -15.21 7.07 -3.56
C PHE A 261 -14.13 7.58 -2.60
N GLY A 262 -14.48 7.92 -1.36
CA GLY A 262 -13.50 8.38 -0.37
C GLY A 262 -12.42 7.34 -0.07
N ARG A 263 -12.82 6.07 0.06
CA ARG A 263 -11.87 4.96 0.25
C ARG A 263 -10.87 4.83 -0.90
N LEU A 264 -11.31 4.97 -2.15
CA LEU A 264 -10.40 4.93 -3.31
C LEU A 264 -9.40 6.08 -3.32
N ILE A 265 -9.80 7.26 -2.84
CA ILE A 265 -8.88 8.39 -2.67
C ILE A 265 -7.74 8.00 -1.70
N ALA A 266 -8.08 7.38 -0.57
CA ALA A 266 -7.09 6.86 0.37
C ALA A 266 -6.24 5.73 -0.24
N ASP A 267 -6.85 4.78 -0.95
CA ASP A 267 -6.16 3.64 -1.57
C ASP A 267 -5.18 4.09 -2.70
N MET A 268 -5.36 5.29 -3.26
CA MET A 268 -4.41 5.95 -4.18
C MET A 268 -3.24 6.68 -3.48
N GLY A 269 -3.21 6.67 -2.14
CA GLY A 269 -2.21 7.37 -1.32
C GLY A 269 -2.52 8.84 -1.06
N GLU A 270 -3.72 9.33 -1.40
CA GLU A 270 -4.09 10.74 -1.26
C GLU A 270 -4.85 10.96 0.07
N PHE A 271 -4.21 10.61 1.19
CA PHE A 271 -4.86 10.50 2.51
C PHE A 271 -5.52 11.80 2.97
N ASP A 272 -4.86 12.95 2.81
CA ASP A 272 -5.41 14.26 3.18
C ASP A 272 -6.69 14.60 2.40
N LYS A 273 -6.72 14.26 1.10
CA LYS A 273 -7.91 14.48 0.26
C LYS A 273 -9.04 13.54 0.66
N SER A 274 -8.71 12.31 1.06
CA SER A 274 -9.71 11.37 1.60
C SER A 274 -10.31 11.90 2.90
N ILE A 275 -9.48 12.45 3.79
CA ILE A 275 -9.93 13.05 5.06
C ILE A 275 -10.82 14.25 4.77
N GLU A 276 -10.35 15.19 3.95
CA GLU A 276 -11.12 16.38 3.54
C GLU A 276 -12.48 15.98 2.94
N TYR A 277 -12.50 14.95 2.10
CA TYR A 277 -13.72 14.43 1.50
C TYR A 277 -14.69 13.89 2.57
N PHE A 278 -14.24 13.04 3.48
CA PHE A 278 -15.11 12.47 4.52
C PHE A 278 -15.53 13.51 5.55
N ASP A 279 -14.70 14.50 5.87
CA ASP A 279 -15.06 15.63 6.75
C ASP A 279 -16.25 16.42 6.18
N ARG A 280 -16.35 16.57 4.86
CA ARG A 280 -17.52 17.20 4.20
C ARG A 280 -18.82 16.39 4.34
N LEU A 281 -18.72 15.09 4.65
CA LEU A 281 -19.87 14.20 4.83
C LEU A 281 -20.36 14.14 6.28
N ILE A 282 -19.61 14.75 7.22
CA ILE A 282 -20.04 14.89 8.61
C ILE A 282 -21.34 15.70 8.67
N ASP A 283 -22.27 15.22 9.49
CA ASP A 283 -23.58 15.81 9.78
C ASP A 283 -24.54 15.91 8.58
N LYS A 284 -24.28 15.15 7.49
CA LYS A 284 -25.22 15.00 6.38
C LYS A 284 -26.31 13.98 6.73
N GLU A 285 -27.58 14.43 6.78
CA GLU A 285 -28.74 13.66 7.25
C GLU A 285 -28.98 12.31 6.54
N ASN A 286 -28.55 12.17 5.28
CA ASN A 286 -28.77 10.95 4.47
C ASN A 286 -27.53 10.06 4.33
N ILE A 287 -26.47 10.32 5.11
CA ILE A 287 -25.23 9.55 5.08
C ILE A 287 -25.06 8.88 6.44
N ASP A 288 -24.73 7.59 6.44
CA ASP A 288 -24.47 6.84 7.67
C ASP A 288 -23.24 7.41 8.39
N GLN A 289 -23.53 8.19 9.43
CA GLN A 289 -22.55 8.95 10.18
C GLN A 289 -21.49 8.05 10.82
N SER A 290 -21.84 6.84 11.27
CA SER A 290 -20.87 5.90 11.83
C SER A 290 -19.86 5.42 10.78
N TYR A 291 -20.29 5.14 9.54
CA TYR A 291 -19.38 4.78 8.44
C TYR A 291 -18.46 5.93 8.03
N VAL A 292 -18.94 7.18 8.06
CA VAL A 292 -18.08 8.36 7.86
C VAL A 292 -16.90 8.32 8.84
N ARG A 293 -17.16 8.05 10.12
CA ARG A 293 -16.11 7.97 11.15
C ARG A 293 -15.21 6.76 10.98
N ILE A 294 -15.74 5.58 10.59
CA ILE A 294 -14.90 4.40 10.28
C ILE A 294 -13.90 4.74 9.16
N HIS A 295 -14.37 5.37 8.08
CA HIS A 295 -13.49 5.67 6.96
C HIS A 295 -12.54 6.85 7.22
N LEU A 296 -12.93 7.84 8.04
CA LEU A 296 -11.99 8.83 8.58
C LEU A 296 -10.90 8.16 9.40
N GLY A 297 -11.28 7.30 10.35
CA GLY A 297 -10.33 6.54 11.16
C GLY A 297 -9.36 5.74 10.30
N ARG A 298 -9.83 5.10 9.23
CA ARG A 298 -8.98 4.39 8.26
C ARG A 298 -8.04 5.33 7.50
N ALA A 299 -8.50 6.51 7.08
CA ALA A 299 -7.65 7.47 6.37
C ALA A 299 -6.54 8.02 7.28
N TYR A 300 -6.84 8.30 8.55
CA TYR A 300 -5.85 8.69 9.56
C TYR A 300 -4.87 7.56 9.89
N VAL A 301 -5.34 6.32 9.97
CA VAL A 301 -4.49 5.13 10.05
C VAL A 301 -3.46 5.09 8.93
N LEU A 302 -3.88 5.29 7.68
CA LEU A 302 -3.00 5.24 6.51
C LEU A 302 -2.01 6.41 6.47
N LYS A 303 -2.30 7.48 7.20
CA LYS A 303 -1.43 8.65 7.40
C LYS A 303 -0.51 8.51 8.63
N ASP A 304 -0.54 7.37 9.32
CA ASP A 304 0.18 7.11 10.57
C ASP A 304 -0.17 8.08 11.72
N ASP A 305 -1.39 8.62 11.72
CA ASP A 305 -1.94 9.46 12.79
C ASP A 305 -2.94 8.64 13.62
N TYR A 306 -2.39 7.84 14.54
CA TYR A 306 -3.16 6.87 15.31
C TYR A 306 -4.05 7.51 16.39
N ASP A 307 -3.72 8.71 16.85
CA ASP A 307 -4.51 9.45 17.84
C ASP A 307 -5.85 9.89 17.25
N ASN A 308 -5.82 10.50 16.06
CA ASN A 308 -7.05 10.84 15.35
C ASN A 308 -7.79 9.58 14.90
N ALA A 309 -7.08 8.54 14.48
CA ALA A 309 -7.73 7.27 14.13
C ALA A 309 -8.54 6.68 15.30
N TYR A 310 -7.97 6.64 16.52
CA TYR A 310 -8.71 6.22 17.72
C TYR A 310 -9.94 7.07 17.96
N LYS A 311 -9.77 8.40 17.95
CA LYS A 311 -10.86 9.35 18.16
C LYS A 311 -12.04 9.01 17.24
N TYR A 312 -11.80 8.91 15.93
CA TYR A 312 -12.87 8.62 14.98
C TYR A 312 -13.44 7.21 15.14
N TYR A 313 -12.66 6.18 15.42
CA TYR A 313 -13.24 4.84 15.67
C TYR A 313 -14.08 4.77 16.94
N TYR A 314 -13.72 5.50 18.00
CA TYR A 314 -14.56 5.63 19.19
C TYR A 314 -15.82 6.46 18.91
N ASP A 315 -15.71 7.56 18.17
CA ASP A 315 -16.88 8.32 17.72
C ASP A 315 -17.82 7.44 16.88
N ALA A 316 -17.28 6.57 16.00
CA ALA A 316 -18.08 5.60 15.24
C ALA A 316 -18.78 4.59 16.14
N LYS A 317 -18.07 4.11 17.18
CA LYS A 317 -18.60 3.16 18.17
C LYS A 317 -19.75 3.77 18.95
N ASP A 318 -19.62 5.02 19.37
CA ASP A 318 -20.64 5.73 20.17
C ASP A 318 -21.90 6.02 19.34
N LEU A 319 -21.76 6.20 18.03
CA LEU A 319 -22.88 6.36 17.09
C LEU A 319 -23.60 5.04 16.77
N GLU A 320 -22.92 3.90 16.85
CA GLU A 320 -23.48 2.59 16.53
C GLU A 320 -24.21 1.99 17.75
N THR A 321 -25.51 2.27 17.85
CA THR A 321 -26.35 1.85 18.99
C THR A 321 -26.58 0.34 19.09
N ASN A 322 -26.41 -0.42 17.99
CA ASN A 322 -26.58 -1.86 17.98
C ASN A 322 -25.24 -2.57 18.23
N GLU A 323 -25.01 -2.99 19.47
CA GLU A 323 -23.79 -3.68 19.90
C GLU A 323 -23.52 -5.02 19.19
N ASN A 324 -24.53 -5.60 18.52
CA ASN A 324 -24.41 -6.88 17.81
C ASN A 324 -24.39 -6.74 16.28
N SER A 325 -24.25 -5.52 15.76
CA SER A 325 -24.27 -5.26 14.32
C SER A 325 -22.96 -5.69 13.63
N PRO A 326 -22.97 -5.96 12.30
CA PRO A 326 -21.73 -6.17 11.54
C PRO A 326 -20.80 -4.96 11.60
N LYS A 327 -21.39 -3.77 11.70
CA LYS A 327 -20.66 -2.51 11.76
C LYS A 327 -19.94 -2.34 13.09
N MET A 328 -20.58 -2.69 14.20
CA MET A 328 -19.92 -2.76 15.52
C MET A 328 -18.73 -3.72 15.48
N ALA A 329 -18.88 -4.88 14.83
CA ALA A 329 -17.78 -5.82 14.66
C ALA A 329 -16.62 -5.25 13.84
N GLU A 330 -16.89 -4.46 12.79
CA GLU A 330 -15.88 -3.75 12.01
C GLU A 330 -15.16 -2.69 12.84
N ILE A 331 -15.90 -1.85 13.57
CA ILE A 331 -15.34 -0.83 14.46
C ILE A 331 -14.40 -1.46 15.50
N ILE A 332 -14.85 -2.53 16.16
CA ILE A 332 -14.05 -3.24 17.16
C ILE A 332 -12.80 -3.87 16.51
N ASN A 333 -12.90 -4.43 15.31
CA ASN A 333 -11.75 -4.95 14.57
C ASN A 333 -10.72 -3.85 14.28
N SER A 334 -11.18 -2.68 13.82
CA SER A 334 -10.32 -1.53 13.54
C SER A 334 -9.62 -1.00 14.79
N LEU A 335 -10.33 -0.94 15.92
CA LEU A 335 -9.72 -0.61 17.23
C LEU A 335 -8.69 -1.66 17.65
N GLY A 336 -8.98 -2.95 17.46
CA GLY A 336 -8.02 -4.03 17.74
C GLY A 336 -6.76 -3.93 16.88
N TRP A 337 -6.88 -3.46 15.65
CA TRP A 337 -5.74 -3.18 14.77
C TRP A 337 -4.89 -1.99 15.24
N LEU A 338 -5.49 -0.94 15.77
CA LEU A 338 -4.74 0.15 16.41
C LEU A 338 -3.97 -0.33 17.63
N ASP A 339 -4.62 -1.08 18.52
CA ASP A 339 -3.96 -1.66 19.70
C ASP A 339 -2.78 -2.54 19.30
N PHE A 340 -2.95 -3.36 18.24
CA PHE A 340 -1.89 -4.22 17.73
C PHE A 340 -0.67 -3.40 17.29
N ILE A 341 -0.87 -2.31 16.56
CA ILE A 341 0.23 -1.46 16.07
C ILE A 341 0.93 -0.75 17.22
N LEU A 342 0.18 -0.29 18.20
CA LEU A 342 0.72 0.40 19.37
C LEU A 342 1.34 -0.56 20.41
N GLY A 343 1.29 -1.87 20.13
CA GLY A 343 1.96 -2.90 20.92
C GLY A 343 1.13 -3.45 22.09
N ASP A 344 -0.14 -3.06 22.23
CA ASP A 344 -1.07 -3.67 23.20
C ASP A 344 -1.73 -4.91 22.62
N TYR A 345 -0.92 -5.95 22.42
CA TYR A 345 -1.34 -7.20 21.77
C TYR A 345 -2.45 -7.94 22.52
N ASN A 346 -2.52 -7.82 23.85
CA ASN A 346 -3.57 -8.48 24.64
C ASN A 346 -4.93 -7.82 24.40
N SER A 347 -4.97 -6.48 24.45
CA SER A 347 -6.17 -5.69 24.14
C SER A 347 -6.61 -5.91 22.68
N ALA A 348 -5.65 -5.98 21.75
CA ALA A 348 -5.91 -6.31 20.35
C ALA A 348 -6.58 -7.69 20.19
N ILE A 349 -6.04 -8.73 20.83
CA ILE A 349 -6.60 -10.09 20.79
C ILE A 349 -8.03 -10.11 21.36
N GLU A 350 -8.30 -9.42 22.46
CA GLU A 350 -9.64 -9.32 23.04
C GLU A 350 -10.62 -8.71 22.05
N LYS A 351 -10.25 -7.58 21.43
CA LYS A 351 -11.09 -6.92 20.41
C LYS A 351 -11.30 -7.78 19.17
N TYR A 352 -10.26 -8.43 18.66
CA TYR A 352 -10.40 -9.34 17.52
C TYR A 352 -11.32 -10.52 17.83
N ARG A 353 -11.20 -11.13 19.02
CA ARG A 353 -12.11 -12.20 19.46
C ARG A 353 -13.54 -11.70 19.59
N ARG A 354 -13.74 -10.52 20.16
CA ARG A 354 -15.07 -9.90 20.25
C ARG A 354 -15.67 -9.65 18.86
N SER A 355 -14.89 -9.13 17.93
CA SER A 355 -15.32 -8.96 16.53
C SER A 355 -15.67 -10.31 15.89
N LEU A 356 -14.86 -11.34 16.12
CA LEU A 356 -15.09 -12.70 15.62
C LEU A 356 -16.41 -13.29 16.14
N GLU A 357 -16.72 -13.12 17.43
CA GLU A 357 -17.99 -13.53 18.05
C GLU A 357 -19.20 -12.92 17.34
N LEU A 358 -19.14 -11.62 17.03
CA LEU A 358 -20.22 -10.91 16.35
C LEU A 358 -20.46 -11.45 14.93
N TYR A 359 -19.40 -11.93 14.25
CA TYR A 359 -19.52 -12.57 12.93
C TYR A 359 -19.87 -14.06 12.97
N ASN A 360 -19.76 -14.75 14.12
CA ASN A 360 -20.02 -16.19 14.21
C ASN A 360 -21.48 -16.57 13.97
N THR A 361 -22.41 -15.64 14.20
CA THR A 361 -23.84 -15.85 13.93
C THR A 361 -24.19 -15.84 12.44
N ARG A 362 -23.21 -15.57 11.55
CA ARG A 362 -23.42 -15.35 10.11
C ARG A 362 -22.58 -16.29 9.25
N GLN A 363 -23.15 -16.71 8.11
CA GLN A 363 -22.60 -17.79 7.28
C GLN A 363 -22.35 -17.43 5.80
N SER A 364 -22.47 -16.17 5.39
CA SER A 364 -22.12 -15.80 4.01
C SER A 364 -20.60 -15.90 3.76
N SER A 365 -20.24 -16.03 2.48
CA SER A 365 -18.84 -16.13 2.03
C SER A 365 -17.97 -15.00 2.60
N CYS A 366 -18.49 -13.77 2.56
CA CYS A 366 -17.77 -12.60 3.03
C CYS A 366 -17.44 -12.61 4.52
N TYR A 367 -18.38 -13.03 5.35
CA TYR A 367 -18.10 -13.18 6.78
C TYR A 367 -17.06 -14.27 7.04
N TRP A 368 -16.98 -15.32 6.20
CA TRP A 368 -15.89 -16.28 6.31
C TRP A 368 -14.53 -15.67 5.96
N GLN A 369 -14.44 -14.80 4.95
CA GLN A 369 -13.20 -14.08 4.67
C GLN A 369 -12.79 -13.18 5.84
N ILE A 370 -13.74 -12.38 6.37
CA ILE A 370 -13.49 -11.49 7.51
C ILE A 370 -13.06 -12.29 8.74
N LYS A 371 -13.75 -13.38 9.07
CA LYS A 371 -13.36 -14.29 10.17
C LYS A 371 -11.97 -14.88 9.93
N GLY A 372 -11.64 -15.26 8.70
CA GLY A 372 -10.31 -15.71 8.31
C GLY A 372 -9.23 -14.65 8.56
N ASN A 373 -9.52 -13.38 8.30
CA ASN A 373 -8.61 -12.27 8.58
C ASN A 373 -8.46 -11.99 10.08
N LEU A 374 -9.57 -12.04 10.85
CA LEU A 374 -9.53 -11.90 12.31
C LEU A 374 -8.67 -12.99 12.96
N HIS A 375 -8.86 -14.25 12.58
CA HIS A 375 -8.02 -15.36 13.04
C HIS A 375 -6.54 -15.13 12.70
N MET A 376 -6.22 -14.59 11.51
CA MET A 376 -4.85 -14.26 11.14
C MET A 376 -4.28 -13.14 12.02
N ASN A 377 -5.06 -12.10 12.32
CA ASN A 377 -4.64 -10.99 13.18
C ASN A 377 -4.38 -11.46 14.61
N ILE A 378 -5.26 -12.32 15.16
CA ILE A 378 -5.05 -12.97 16.46
C ILE A 378 -3.76 -13.80 16.43
N ALA A 379 -3.57 -14.62 15.40
CA ALA A 379 -2.36 -15.42 15.26
C ALA A 379 -1.09 -14.57 15.23
N MET A 380 -1.14 -13.41 14.55
CA MET A 380 -0.02 -12.48 14.49
C MET A 380 0.30 -11.89 15.87
N ALA A 381 -0.71 -11.44 16.61
CA ALA A 381 -0.55 -10.95 17.98
C ALA A 381 -0.01 -12.03 18.93
N GLN A 382 -0.54 -13.25 18.86
CA GLN A 382 -0.07 -14.38 19.65
C GLN A 382 1.38 -14.77 19.32
N THR A 383 1.76 -14.71 18.03
CA THR A 383 3.15 -14.94 17.62
C THR A 383 4.08 -13.93 18.27
N THR A 384 3.70 -12.65 18.29
CA THR A 384 4.51 -11.59 18.91
C THR A 384 4.64 -11.77 20.42
N LEU A 385 3.60 -12.29 21.08
CA LEU A 385 3.62 -12.63 22.51
C LEU A 385 4.39 -13.94 22.82
N GLY A 386 4.77 -14.71 21.80
CA GLY A 386 5.45 -16.01 21.96
C GLY A 386 4.50 -17.19 22.21
N HIS A 387 3.19 -17.00 22.10
CA HIS A 387 2.15 -18.03 22.24
C HIS A 387 2.00 -18.79 20.91
N PHE A 388 3.02 -19.58 20.56
CA PHE A 388 3.15 -20.20 19.24
C PHE A 388 2.13 -21.32 18.96
N ASP A 389 1.66 -22.02 19.99
CA ASP A 389 0.67 -23.09 19.81
C ASP A 389 -0.72 -22.51 19.53
N GLU A 390 -1.12 -21.47 20.27
CA GLU A 390 -2.33 -20.70 20.02
C GLU A 390 -2.28 -20.02 18.66
N ALA A 391 -1.15 -19.38 18.31
CA ALA A 391 -0.98 -18.75 17.01
C ALA A 391 -1.16 -19.72 15.84
N LYS A 392 -0.67 -20.96 15.98
CA LYS A 392 -0.83 -22.00 14.98
C LYS A 392 -2.28 -22.46 14.85
N GLU A 393 -2.98 -22.66 15.96
CA GLU A 393 -4.41 -23.01 15.95
C GLU A 393 -5.24 -21.94 15.25
N GLU A 394 -4.96 -20.67 15.51
CA GLU A 394 -5.64 -19.55 14.88
C GLU A 394 -5.35 -19.50 13.36
N LEU A 395 -4.14 -19.82 12.90
CA LEU A 395 -3.86 -19.95 11.46
C LEU A 395 -4.59 -21.13 10.81
N ASP A 396 -4.73 -22.25 11.51
CA ASP A 396 -5.53 -23.39 11.01
C ASP A 396 -7.02 -23.02 10.90
N ASN A 397 -7.54 -22.27 11.87
CA ASN A 397 -8.91 -21.75 11.82
C ASN A 397 -9.09 -20.71 10.71
N SER A 398 -8.09 -19.85 10.48
CA SER A 398 -8.04 -18.94 9.35
C SER A 398 -8.13 -19.69 8.02
N TYR A 399 -7.34 -20.75 7.85
CA TYR A 399 -7.35 -21.59 6.64
C TYR A 399 -8.70 -22.28 6.42
N LYS A 400 -9.33 -22.84 7.48
CA LYS A 400 -10.68 -23.41 7.41
C LYS A 400 -11.72 -22.38 6.98
N CYS A 401 -11.61 -21.14 7.45
CA CYS A 401 -12.51 -20.06 7.06
C CYS A 401 -12.39 -19.74 5.57
N MET A 402 -11.18 -19.71 5.01
CA MET A 402 -10.97 -19.50 3.57
C MET A 402 -11.61 -20.58 2.70
N ILE A 403 -11.52 -21.85 3.12
CA ILE A 403 -12.21 -22.96 2.42
C ILE A 403 -13.73 -22.74 2.46
N LYS A 404 -14.28 -22.33 3.61
CA LYS A 404 -15.72 -22.02 3.74
C LYS A 404 -16.14 -20.81 2.91
N ALA A 405 -15.24 -19.84 2.73
CA ALA A 405 -15.40 -18.71 1.80
C ALA A 405 -15.26 -19.11 0.32
N ARG A 406 -15.01 -20.40 0.01
CA ARG A 406 -14.87 -20.93 -1.35
C ARG A 406 -13.83 -20.17 -2.19
N LEU A 407 -12.78 -19.68 -1.55
CA LEU A 407 -11.70 -19.01 -2.26
C LEU A 407 -10.95 -20.02 -3.14
N PRO A 408 -10.56 -19.65 -4.37
CA PRO A 408 -9.73 -20.48 -5.24
C PRO A 408 -8.45 -20.93 -4.52
N SER A 409 -7.98 -22.15 -4.79
CA SER A 409 -6.81 -22.71 -4.10
C SER A 409 -5.50 -21.93 -4.31
N ASP A 410 -5.45 -21.09 -5.34
CA ASP A 410 -4.36 -20.19 -5.71
C ASP A 410 -4.56 -18.76 -5.21
N HIS A 411 -5.62 -18.49 -4.43
CA HIS A 411 -5.89 -17.17 -3.88
C HIS A 411 -4.70 -16.65 -3.04
N PRO A 412 -4.21 -15.41 -3.26
CA PRO A 412 -3.02 -14.87 -2.61
C PRO A 412 -3.00 -15.00 -1.08
N ASP A 413 -4.16 -14.85 -0.43
CA ASP A 413 -4.30 -14.98 1.02
C ASP A 413 -3.81 -16.31 1.59
N PHE A 414 -3.91 -17.41 0.83
CA PHE A 414 -3.43 -18.71 1.28
C PHE A 414 -1.91 -18.68 1.46
N SER A 415 -1.20 -18.01 0.53
CA SER A 415 0.24 -17.83 0.62
C SER A 415 0.63 -17.02 1.88
N GLN A 416 -0.18 -16.03 2.28
CA GLN A 416 0.11 -15.23 3.47
C GLN A 416 -0.02 -16.06 4.77
N ARG A 417 -0.97 -16.99 4.85
CA ARG A 417 -1.10 -17.89 6.01
C ARG A 417 0.09 -18.84 6.10
N LEU A 418 0.53 -19.38 4.96
CA LEU A 418 1.74 -20.20 4.90
C LEU A 418 2.99 -19.41 5.33
N MET A 419 3.10 -18.13 4.94
CA MET A 419 4.17 -17.26 5.40
C MET A 419 4.16 -17.09 6.93
N ASN A 420 2.98 -16.90 7.53
CA ASN A 420 2.87 -16.77 8.98
C ASN A 420 3.16 -18.10 9.71
N LEU A 421 2.69 -19.23 9.18
CA LEU A 421 3.04 -20.56 9.70
C LEU A 421 4.55 -20.82 9.62
N GLY A 422 5.18 -20.44 8.50
CA GLY A 422 6.62 -20.51 8.34
C GLY A 422 7.37 -19.72 9.41
N ARG A 423 6.88 -18.51 9.72
CA ARG A 423 7.47 -17.65 10.76
C ARG A 423 7.35 -18.27 12.16
N ILE A 424 6.19 -18.84 12.48
CA ILE A 424 5.99 -19.55 13.75
C ILE A 424 6.94 -20.75 13.86
N CYS A 425 7.04 -21.58 12.80
CA CYS A 425 7.97 -22.71 12.79
C CYS A 425 9.43 -22.25 12.93
N GLN A 426 9.82 -21.16 12.28
CA GLN A 426 11.16 -20.58 12.39
C GLN A 426 11.46 -20.15 13.83
N HIS A 427 10.54 -19.45 14.51
CA HIS A 427 10.71 -19.07 15.92
C HIS A 427 10.82 -20.27 16.87
N ARG A 428 10.24 -21.42 16.53
CA ARG A 428 10.37 -22.67 17.29
C ARG A 428 11.64 -23.46 16.97
N GLY A 429 12.48 -22.99 16.05
CA GLY A 429 13.64 -23.73 15.53
C GLY A 429 13.26 -24.89 14.59
N GLU A 430 12.01 -24.98 14.15
CA GLU A 430 11.53 -25.99 13.19
C GLU A 430 11.85 -25.56 11.74
N TYR A 431 13.13 -25.32 11.46
CA TYR A 431 13.57 -24.66 10.22
C TYR A 431 13.17 -25.42 8.94
N ASP A 432 13.18 -26.76 8.95
CA ASP A 432 12.75 -27.56 7.81
C ASP A 432 11.28 -27.31 7.46
N LYS A 433 10.39 -27.26 8.46
CA LYS A 433 8.97 -26.98 8.23
C LYS A 433 8.77 -25.55 7.76
N ALA A 434 9.47 -24.60 8.36
CA ALA A 434 9.44 -23.20 7.96
C ALA A 434 9.84 -23.03 6.49
N TYR A 435 10.93 -23.68 6.07
CA TYR A 435 11.38 -23.71 4.68
C TYR A 435 10.31 -24.28 3.74
N GLN A 436 9.65 -25.39 4.09
CA GLN A 436 8.58 -25.96 3.25
C GLN A 436 7.38 -25.01 3.10
N PHE A 437 6.98 -24.35 4.18
CA PHE A 437 5.89 -23.38 4.13
C PHE A 437 6.23 -22.18 3.24
N TYR A 438 7.42 -21.58 3.42
CA TYR A 438 7.86 -20.46 2.57
C TYR A 438 8.04 -20.86 1.11
N LYS A 439 8.56 -22.07 0.84
CA LYS A 439 8.71 -22.58 -0.52
C LYS A 439 7.35 -22.76 -1.19
N THR A 440 6.38 -23.32 -0.48
CA THR A 440 5.01 -23.48 -0.99
C THR A 440 4.36 -22.12 -1.26
N ALA A 441 4.51 -21.16 -0.34
CA ALA A 441 4.02 -19.79 -0.51
C ALA A 441 4.64 -19.12 -1.76
N LEU A 442 5.94 -19.35 -2.01
CA LEU A 442 6.63 -18.79 -3.18
C LEU A 442 6.03 -19.32 -4.49
N GLU A 443 5.79 -20.63 -4.59
CA GLU A 443 5.21 -21.23 -5.81
C GLU A 443 3.76 -20.80 -6.04
N MET A 444 3.00 -20.51 -4.98
CA MET A 444 1.68 -19.88 -5.11
C MET A 444 1.82 -18.44 -5.65
N ARG A 445 2.67 -17.63 -5.03
CA ARG A 445 2.89 -16.23 -5.43
C ARG A 445 3.42 -16.10 -6.85
N LYS A 446 4.31 -16.98 -7.30
CA LYS A 446 4.82 -16.98 -8.69
C LYS A 446 3.73 -17.25 -9.74
N ARG A 447 2.69 -18.00 -9.38
CA ARG A 447 1.57 -18.27 -10.29
C ARG A 447 0.57 -17.12 -10.32
N ALA A 448 0.42 -16.41 -9.20
CA ALA A 448 -0.59 -15.37 -9.02
C ALA A 448 -0.08 -13.94 -9.30
N LEU A 449 1.22 -13.69 -9.19
CA LEU A 449 1.80 -12.33 -9.18
C LEU A 449 2.86 -12.13 -10.27
N PRO A 450 3.03 -10.90 -10.78
CA PRO A 450 4.13 -10.55 -11.69
C PRO A 450 5.52 -10.81 -11.06
N PRO A 451 6.57 -11.07 -11.86
CA PRO A 451 7.91 -11.40 -11.38
C PRO A 451 8.55 -10.36 -10.44
N GLU A 452 8.22 -9.08 -10.62
CA GLU A 452 8.74 -7.95 -9.84
C GLU A 452 7.87 -7.60 -8.62
N HIS A 453 6.85 -8.40 -8.29
CA HIS A 453 5.94 -8.09 -7.18
C HIS A 453 6.65 -8.20 -5.81
N MET A 454 6.46 -7.22 -4.93
CA MET A 454 7.13 -7.14 -3.63
C MET A 454 6.89 -8.37 -2.73
N ASP A 455 5.73 -9.00 -2.82
CA ASP A 455 5.45 -10.24 -2.06
C ASP A 455 6.34 -11.41 -2.44
N LEU A 456 6.84 -11.48 -3.69
CA LEU A 456 7.87 -12.44 -4.08
C LEU A 456 9.18 -12.12 -3.37
N ALA A 457 9.56 -10.84 -3.30
CA ALA A 457 10.76 -10.40 -2.61
C ALA A 457 10.71 -10.75 -1.11
N LYS A 458 9.57 -10.52 -0.45
CA LYS A 458 9.35 -10.87 0.96
C LYS A 458 9.47 -12.38 1.21
N THR A 459 8.89 -13.21 0.34
CA THR A 459 9.01 -14.68 0.46
C THR A 459 10.44 -15.16 0.22
N LEU A 460 11.13 -14.60 -0.77
CA LEU A 460 12.54 -14.91 -1.03
C LEU A 460 13.44 -14.49 0.14
N TYR A 461 13.17 -13.34 0.75
CA TYR A 461 13.87 -12.91 1.95
C TYR A 461 13.71 -13.93 3.09
N ASN A 462 12.48 -14.34 3.39
CA ASN A 462 12.22 -15.34 4.44
C ASN A 462 12.85 -16.70 4.14
N LEU A 463 12.84 -17.15 2.87
CA LEU A 463 13.57 -18.35 2.45
C LEU A 463 15.07 -18.22 2.67
N GLY A 464 15.64 -17.05 2.36
CA GLY A 464 17.04 -16.74 2.61
C GLY A 464 17.38 -16.80 4.10
N ALA A 465 16.60 -16.10 4.93
CA ALA A 465 16.76 -16.06 6.37
C ALA A 465 16.70 -17.46 6.99
N VAL A 466 15.64 -18.23 6.74
CA VAL A 466 15.48 -19.57 7.32
C VAL A 466 16.56 -20.54 6.85
N THR A 467 17.01 -20.45 5.60
CA THR A 467 18.07 -21.33 5.07
C THR A 467 19.42 -21.02 5.72
N GLY A 468 19.68 -19.75 6.03
CA GLY A 468 20.87 -19.31 6.75
C GLY A 468 20.85 -19.72 8.22
N GLU A 469 19.74 -19.49 8.91
CA GLU A 469 19.56 -19.84 10.34
C GLU A 469 19.62 -21.34 10.61
N ALA A 470 19.13 -22.15 9.67
CA ALA A 470 19.21 -23.60 9.78
C ALA A 470 20.64 -24.15 9.60
N GLU A 471 21.61 -23.31 9.23
CA GLU A 471 22.99 -23.69 8.88
C GLU A 471 23.08 -24.76 7.79
N ILE A 472 22.03 -24.89 6.95
CA ILE A 472 21.92 -25.94 5.92
C ILE A 472 22.77 -25.58 4.69
N ASP A 473 22.58 -24.37 4.15
CA ASP A 473 23.21 -23.95 2.89
C ASP A 473 23.28 -22.42 2.78
N TYR A 474 24.38 -21.84 3.23
CA TYR A 474 24.55 -20.38 3.22
C TYR A 474 24.66 -19.79 1.80
N GLU A 475 25.13 -20.55 0.80
CA GLU A 475 25.19 -20.06 -0.58
C GLU A 475 23.78 -19.95 -1.17
N LYS A 476 22.92 -20.92 -0.89
CA LYS A 476 21.52 -20.89 -1.27
C LYS A 476 20.74 -19.79 -0.52
N ALA A 477 21.06 -19.55 0.76
CA ALA A 477 20.52 -18.42 1.51
C ALA A 477 20.87 -17.08 0.85
N LEU A 478 22.15 -16.87 0.50
CA LEU A 478 22.62 -15.69 -0.22
C LEU A 478 21.98 -15.57 -1.61
N MET A 479 21.78 -16.68 -2.33
CA MET A 479 21.08 -16.68 -3.61
C MET A 479 19.65 -16.15 -3.48
N TYR A 480 18.89 -16.62 -2.49
CA TYR A 480 17.52 -16.14 -2.26
C TYR A 480 17.49 -14.66 -1.89
N LEU A 481 18.39 -14.22 -1.00
CA LEU A 481 18.49 -12.81 -0.60
C LEU A 481 18.90 -11.90 -1.77
N ARG A 482 19.82 -12.33 -2.64
CA ARG A 482 20.17 -11.56 -3.84
C ARG A 482 19.01 -11.43 -4.82
N LYS A 483 18.19 -12.47 -4.98
CA LYS A 483 16.97 -12.38 -5.80
C LYS A 483 15.95 -11.43 -5.18
N SER A 484 15.77 -11.48 -3.85
CA SER A 484 14.94 -10.52 -3.12
C SER A 484 15.44 -9.08 -3.29
N LEU A 485 16.76 -8.89 -3.25
CA LEU A 485 17.40 -7.57 -3.40
C LEU A 485 17.09 -6.96 -4.78
N VAL A 486 17.29 -7.73 -5.85
CA VAL A 486 17.01 -7.27 -7.23
C VAL A 486 15.55 -6.84 -7.39
N ILE A 487 14.60 -7.59 -6.81
CA ILE A 487 13.19 -7.21 -6.88
C ILE A 487 12.94 -5.90 -6.12
N ASN A 488 13.48 -5.74 -4.91
CA ASN A 488 13.32 -4.50 -4.14
C ASN A 488 13.96 -3.29 -4.84
N GLU A 489 15.20 -3.43 -5.34
CA GLU A 489 15.89 -2.36 -6.07
C GLU A 489 15.11 -1.92 -7.31
N ASN A 490 14.49 -2.86 -8.03
CA ASN A 490 13.66 -2.55 -9.19
C ASN A 490 12.29 -1.95 -8.83
N ALA A 491 11.67 -2.42 -7.74
CA ALA A 491 10.30 -2.03 -7.37
C ALA A 491 10.22 -0.72 -6.59
N VAL A 492 11.14 -0.51 -5.64
CA VAL A 492 11.12 0.61 -4.69
C VAL A 492 12.43 1.41 -4.64
N GLY A 493 13.47 0.96 -5.35
CA GLY A 493 14.76 1.63 -5.41
C GLY A 493 15.75 1.21 -4.31
N GLU A 494 17.01 1.62 -4.49
CA GLU A 494 18.10 1.30 -3.55
C GLU A 494 17.94 1.97 -2.18
N GLU A 495 17.24 3.11 -2.12
CA GLU A 495 17.13 3.94 -0.92
C GLU A 495 15.86 3.66 -0.09
N HIS A 496 15.23 2.50 -0.29
CA HIS A 496 14.01 2.12 0.41
C HIS A 496 14.28 1.28 1.69
N PRO A 497 13.49 1.43 2.78
CA PRO A 497 13.61 0.59 3.97
C PRO A 497 13.60 -0.93 3.71
N ASP A 498 12.80 -1.39 2.74
CA ASP A 498 12.73 -2.82 2.38
C ASP A 498 14.05 -3.32 1.76
N THR A 499 14.76 -2.49 1.00
CA THR A 499 16.09 -2.81 0.47
C THR A 499 17.10 -2.94 1.62
N ALA A 500 17.01 -2.05 2.62
CA ALA A 500 17.83 -2.10 3.83
C ALA A 500 17.62 -3.39 4.64
N LEU A 501 16.37 -3.87 4.71
CA LEU A 501 16.02 -5.14 5.34
C LEU A 501 16.76 -6.32 4.67
N VAL A 502 16.79 -6.36 3.33
CA VAL A 502 17.48 -7.42 2.60
C VAL A 502 18.99 -7.38 2.82
N TRP A 503 19.60 -6.19 2.84
CA TRP A 503 21.02 -6.05 3.21
C TRP A 503 21.31 -6.54 4.64
N SER A 504 20.40 -6.26 5.58
CA SER A 504 20.50 -6.78 6.95
C SER A 504 20.43 -8.32 6.97
N GLY A 505 19.52 -8.92 6.20
CA GLY A 505 19.46 -10.39 6.04
C GLY A 505 20.74 -10.97 5.45
N ILE A 506 21.34 -10.30 4.46
CA ILE A 506 22.65 -10.71 3.89
C ILE A 506 23.75 -10.62 4.94
N ALA A 507 23.76 -9.56 5.76
CA ALA A 507 24.71 -9.40 6.84
C ALA A 507 24.60 -10.56 7.84
N ASN A 508 23.38 -10.92 8.26
CA ASN A 508 23.14 -12.02 9.19
C ASN A 508 23.65 -13.35 8.63
N VAL A 509 23.44 -13.64 7.34
CA VAL A 509 23.97 -14.86 6.72
C VAL A 509 25.51 -14.89 6.72
N TYR A 510 26.18 -13.75 6.46
CA TYR A 510 27.64 -13.67 6.60
C TYR A 510 28.10 -13.82 8.05
N GLU A 511 27.33 -13.32 9.00
CA GLU A 511 27.62 -13.50 10.43
C GLU A 511 27.53 -14.98 10.84
N CYS A 512 26.49 -15.71 10.43
CA CYS A 512 26.38 -17.16 10.66
C CYS A 512 27.55 -17.94 10.03
N ARG A 513 28.14 -17.43 8.94
CA ARG A 513 29.37 -17.98 8.33
C ARG A 513 30.67 -17.56 9.06
N ASN A 514 30.58 -16.80 10.14
CA ASN A 514 31.72 -16.15 10.81
C ASN A 514 32.53 -15.20 9.92
N GLU A 515 31.92 -14.67 8.84
CA GLU A 515 32.53 -13.70 7.92
C GLU A 515 32.20 -12.26 8.37
N HIS A 516 32.61 -11.91 9.59
CA HIS A 516 32.22 -10.68 10.28
C HIS A 516 32.57 -9.39 9.51
N ASP A 517 33.67 -9.34 8.77
CA ASP A 517 34.04 -8.17 7.96
C ASP A 517 33.03 -7.89 6.84
N LYS A 518 32.49 -8.95 6.22
CA LYS A 518 31.45 -8.81 5.19
C LYS A 518 30.12 -8.41 5.83
N ALA A 519 29.76 -9.02 6.95
CA ALA A 519 28.56 -8.64 7.70
C ALA A 519 28.61 -7.15 8.09
N LEU A 520 29.75 -6.68 8.61
CA LEU A 520 29.97 -5.29 9.00
C LEU A 520 29.82 -4.33 7.81
N LYS A 521 30.36 -4.69 6.63
CA LYS A 521 30.19 -3.89 5.42
C LYS A 521 28.72 -3.69 5.05
N TYR A 522 27.90 -4.73 5.16
CA TYR A 522 26.47 -4.62 4.88
C TYR A 522 25.73 -3.83 5.98
N GLN A 523 26.03 -4.06 7.25
CA GLN A 523 25.39 -3.28 8.34
C GLN A 523 25.74 -1.78 8.27
N LEU A 524 26.96 -1.42 7.88
CA LEU A 524 27.34 -0.02 7.67
C LEU A 524 26.57 0.64 6.51
N LYS A 525 26.26 -0.11 5.44
CA LYS A 525 25.38 0.38 4.37
C LYS A 525 23.96 0.63 4.88
N VAL A 526 23.42 -0.31 5.65
CA VAL A 526 22.08 -0.19 6.26
C VAL A 526 22.04 1.03 7.19
N LEU A 527 23.07 1.23 8.03
CA LEU A 527 23.16 2.40 8.90
C LEU A 527 23.11 3.70 8.11
N GLY A 528 23.94 3.84 7.07
CA GLY A 528 23.96 5.04 6.24
C GLY A 528 22.64 5.32 5.54
N LEU A 529 21.95 4.25 5.10
CA LEU A 529 20.64 4.38 4.48
C LEU A 529 19.57 4.81 5.49
N TYR A 530 19.47 4.17 6.67
CA TYR A 530 18.50 4.58 7.68
C TYR A 530 18.76 5.99 8.21
N GLN A 531 20.02 6.41 8.36
CA GLN A 531 20.34 7.80 8.69
C GLN A 531 19.81 8.79 7.64
N LYS A 532 19.89 8.43 6.35
CA LYS A 532 19.32 9.23 5.27
C LYS A 532 17.79 9.25 5.31
N ILE A 533 17.15 8.09 5.48
CA ILE A 533 15.69 7.92 5.52
C ILE A 533 15.08 8.72 6.67
N TYR A 534 15.68 8.65 7.86
CA TYR A 534 15.17 9.31 9.06
C TYR A 534 15.77 10.71 9.29
N HIS A 535 16.49 11.27 8.31
CA HIS A 535 17.12 12.60 8.41
C HIS A 535 17.95 12.79 9.68
N ASP A 536 18.75 11.79 10.04
CA ASP A 536 19.55 11.72 11.27
C ASP A 536 18.75 11.86 12.58
N GLN A 537 17.43 11.71 12.55
CA GLN A 537 16.60 11.63 13.76
C GLN A 537 16.75 10.26 14.44
N ASP A 538 16.59 10.26 15.77
CA ASP A 538 16.63 9.02 16.56
C ASP A 538 15.47 8.11 16.14
N HIS A 539 15.79 6.91 15.67
CA HIS A 539 14.82 5.90 15.25
C HIS A 539 15.24 4.50 15.73
N GLU A 540 14.29 3.64 16.05
CA GLU A 540 14.61 2.30 16.61
C GLU A 540 15.39 1.44 15.61
N ASP A 541 15.12 1.58 14.31
CA ASP A 541 15.89 0.89 13.27
C ASP A 541 17.37 1.27 13.25
N ILE A 542 17.68 2.55 13.48
CA ILE A 542 19.07 3.00 13.62
C ILE A 542 19.67 2.39 14.88
N ALA A 543 18.95 2.41 16.00
CA ALA A 543 19.43 1.87 17.27
C ALA A 543 19.74 0.36 17.19
N ARG A 544 18.88 -0.40 16.52
CA ARG A 544 19.06 -1.83 16.24
C ARG A 544 20.32 -2.09 15.39
N VAL A 545 20.51 -1.33 14.31
CA VAL A 545 21.70 -1.49 13.45
C VAL A 545 22.98 -1.09 14.18
N LEU A 546 22.94 -0.03 14.99
CA LEU A 546 24.07 0.35 15.86
C LEU A 546 24.42 -0.76 16.84
N ASN A 547 23.43 -1.44 17.44
CA ASN A 547 23.67 -2.59 18.32
C ASN A 547 24.37 -3.73 17.58
N ASN A 548 23.87 -4.09 16.39
CA ASN A 548 24.44 -5.17 15.58
C ASN A 548 25.87 -4.84 15.12
N ILE A 549 26.13 -3.60 14.71
CA ILE A 549 27.49 -3.13 14.37
C ILE A 549 28.42 -3.24 15.60
N GLY A 550 27.92 -2.86 16.78
CA GLY A 550 28.66 -2.97 18.03
C GLY A 550 29.05 -4.41 18.36
N GLU A 551 28.12 -5.35 18.18
CA GLU A 551 28.39 -6.78 18.33
C GLU A 551 29.43 -7.28 17.31
N LEU A 552 29.29 -6.93 16.03
CA LEU A 552 30.25 -7.33 14.99
C LEU A 552 31.66 -6.81 15.30
N TYR A 553 31.81 -5.58 15.78
CA TYR A 553 33.09 -5.05 16.24
C TYR A 553 33.66 -5.82 17.44
N ARG A 554 32.81 -6.28 18.37
CA ARG A 554 33.22 -7.16 19.48
C ARG A 554 33.76 -8.49 18.95
N ARG A 555 33.07 -9.12 17.98
CA ARG A 555 33.48 -10.39 17.37
C ARG A 555 34.85 -10.30 16.67
N ILE A 556 35.13 -9.18 15.99
CA ILE A 556 36.46 -8.92 15.38
C ILE A 556 37.48 -8.31 16.36
N LYS A 557 37.14 -8.21 17.65
CA LYS A 557 37.99 -7.73 18.75
C LYS A 557 38.40 -6.24 18.68
N ASP A 558 37.69 -5.42 17.91
CA ASP A 558 37.79 -3.95 18.00
C ASP A 558 36.83 -3.44 19.09
N TYR A 559 37.24 -3.65 20.34
CA TYR A 559 36.40 -3.27 21.49
C TYR A 559 36.16 -1.76 21.59
N LYS A 560 37.05 -0.93 21.03
CA LYS A 560 36.89 0.53 21.01
C LYS A 560 35.68 0.92 20.18
N GLN A 561 35.56 0.36 18.97
CA GLN A 561 34.39 0.58 18.13
C GLN A 561 33.15 -0.10 18.72
N ALA A 562 33.28 -1.32 19.27
CA ALA A 562 32.16 -2.00 19.93
C ALA A 562 31.51 -1.11 21.01
N PHE A 563 32.31 -0.56 21.93
CA PHE A 563 31.79 0.36 22.95
C PHE A 563 31.20 1.64 22.35
N LEU A 564 31.79 2.21 21.29
CA LEU A 564 31.26 3.41 20.65
C LEU A 564 29.84 3.17 20.12
N TYR A 565 29.63 2.09 19.37
CA TYR A 565 28.36 1.77 18.72
C TYR A 565 27.31 1.29 19.73
N LEU A 566 27.68 0.41 20.67
CA LEU A 566 26.76 -0.08 21.71
C LEU A 566 26.29 1.06 22.64
N ASN A 567 27.16 2.00 23.02
CA ASN A 567 26.72 3.13 23.85
C ASN A 567 25.81 4.10 23.09
N LYS A 568 26.02 4.29 21.78
CA LYS A 568 25.09 5.05 20.93
C LYS A 568 23.72 4.36 20.86
N ALA A 569 23.70 3.05 20.61
CA ALA A 569 22.48 2.24 20.59
C ALA A 569 21.72 2.33 21.92
N LEU A 570 22.43 2.19 23.05
CA LEU A 570 21.82 2.25 24.38
C LEU A 570 21.18 3.61 24.64
N LYS A 571 21.91 4.71 24.36
CA LYS A 571 21.39 6.07 24.54
C LYS A 571 20.13 6.32 23.71
N MET A 572 20.13 5.84 22.47
CA MET A 572 19.01 5.97 21.54
C MET A 572 17.79 5.16 22.02
N ARG A 573 17.96 3.88 22.36
CA ARG A 573 16.87 3.01 22.88
C ARG A 573 16.27 3.53 24.18
N ILE A 574 17.08 4.04 25.10
CA ILE A 574 16.56 4.67 26.33
C ILE A 574 15.67 5.87 25.98
N LYS A 575 16.04 6.67 24.97
CA LYS A 575 15.26 7.85 24.56
C LYS A 575 13.94 7.46 23.85
N ILE A 576 13.96 6.44 23.00
CA ILE A 576 12.82 6.05 22.17
C ILE A 576 11.85 5.13 22.93
N LEU A 577 12.38 4.05 23.52
CA LEU A 577 11.59 2.96 24.10
C LEU A 577 11.54 3.01 25.63
N GLY A 578 12.42 3.80 26.24
CA GLY A 578 12.60 3.84 27.69
C GLY A 578 13.63 2.84 28.20
N LYS A 579 14.03 3.04 29.46
CA LYS A 579 15.10 2.28 30.13
C LYS A 579 14.71 0.83 30.47
N ASP A 580 13.42 0.52 30.53
CA ASP A 580 12.90 -0.78 30.97
C ASP A 580 12.33 -1.61 29.81
N HIS A 581 12.64 -1.25 28.56
CA HIS A 581 12.22 -1.99 27.36
C HIS A 581 13.14 -3.19 27.09
N PRO A 582 12.62 -4.37 26.69
CA PRO A 582 13.43 -5.56 26.39
C PRO A 582 14.64 -5.33 25.47
N GLU A 583 14.45 -4.55 24.42
CA GLU A 583 15.53 -4.18 23.48
C GLU A 583 16.65 -3.33 24.12
N THR A 584 16.32 -2.50 25.11
CA THR A 584 17.34 -1.80 25.93
C THR A 584 18.15 -2.83 26.74
N GLY A 585 17.47 -3.87 27.24
CA GLY A 585 18.10 -5.01 27.94
C GLY A 585 19.12 -5.76 27.07
N THR A 586 18.83 -5.95 25.78
CA THR A 586 19.75 -6.56 24.81
C THR A 586 21.06 -5.78 24.69
N VAL A 587 20.99 -4.44 24.59
CA VAL A 587 22.21 -3.62 24.50
C VAL A 587 23.02 -3.69 25.80
N HIS A 588 22.34 -3.75 26.95
CA HIS A 588 23.01 -3.97 28.24
C HIS A 588 23.78 -5.29 28.26
N VAL A 589 23.20 -6.39 27.77
CA VAL A 589 23.89 -7.68 27.71
C VAL A 589 25.07 -7.65 26.73
N ASN A 590 24.91 -7.06 25.54
CA ASN A 590 26.02 -6.92 24.59
C ASN A 590 27.18 -6.06 25.15
N LEU A 591 26.87 -5.00 25.92
CA LEU A 591 27.87 -4.24 26.67
C LEU A 591 28.52 -5.09 27.76
N ALA A 592 27.76 -5.92 28.47
CA ALA A 592 28.29 -6.80 29.49
C ALA A 592 29.28 -7.83 28.92
N GLU A 593 28.95 -8.44 27.78
CA GLU A 593 29.87 -9.31 27.07
C GLU A 593 31.13 -8.57 26.60
N THR A 594 30.98 -7.35 26.08
CA THR A 594 32.14 -6.54 25.66
C THR A 594 33.06 -6.23 26.85
N TYR A 595 32.50 -5.85 28.01
CA TYR A 595 33.28 -5.65 29.24
C TYR A 595 33.89 -6.95 29.79
N ARG A 596 33.22 -8.09 29.64
CA ARG A 596 33.80 -9.40 29.97
C ARG A 596 35.03 -9.66 29.12
N ASP A 597 34.94 -9.45 27.82
CA ASP A 597 36.00 -9.70 26.86
C ASP A 597 37.20 -8.74 27.06
N THR A 598 36.99 -7.56 27.69
CA THR A 598 38.06 -6.65 28.14
C THR A 598 38.52 -6.85 29.59
N ASN A 599 38.03 -7.90 30.27
CA ASN A 599 38.32 -8.24 31.68
C ASN A 599 37.81 -7.21 32.72
N GLU A 600 36.87 -6.34 32.36
CA GLU A 600 36.23 -5.38 33.27
C GLU A 600 35.01 -5.99 33.97
N TYR A 601 35.21 -7.12 34.66
CA TYR A 601 34.14 -7.99 35.15
C TYR A 601 33.11 -7.30 36.07
N LYS A 602 33.52 -6.29 36.85
CA LYS A 602 32.59 -5.53 37.72
C LYS A 602 31.59 -4.71 36.90
N LYS A 603 32.02 -4.08 35.81
CA LYS A 603 31.13 -3.36 34.89
C LYS A 603 30.27 -4.34 34.09
N ALA A 604 30.87 -5.45 33.64
CA ALA A 604 30.15 -6.51 32.97
C ALA A 604 28.98 -7.01 33.84
N MET A 605 29.21 -7.26 35.13
CA MET A 605 28.18 -7.69 36.08
C MET A 605 27.03 -6.68 36.21
N GLN A 606 27.35 -5.39 36.32
CA GLN A 606 26.33 -4.34 36.43
C GLN A 606 25.43 -4.30 35.19
N HIS A 607 26.02 -4.34 34.00
CA HIS A 607 25.28 -4.34 32.74
C HIS A 607 24.46 -5.62 32.56
N ALA A 608 25.02 -6.81 32.86
CA ALA A 608 24.31 -8.07 32.78
C ALA A 608 23.10 -8.12 33.74
N GLN A 609 23.27 -7.62 34.97
CA GLN A 609 22.18 -7.54 35.95
C GLN A 609 21.03 -6.66 35.47
N GLN A 610 21.35 -5.51 34.88
CA GLN A 610 20.35 -4.60 34.34
C GLN A 610 19.58 -5.24 33.16
N GLY A 611 20.30 -5.86 32.21
CA GLY A 611 19.66 -6.52 31.07
C GLY A 611 18.75 -7.67 31.47
N VAL A 612 19.23 -8.58 32.33
CA VAL A 612 18.44 -9.72 32.83
C VAL A 612 17.25 -9.25 33.67
N LYS A 613 17.40 -8.19 34.48
CA LYS A 613 16.29 -7.61 35.24
C LYS A 613 15.16 -7.16 34.30
N ILE A 614 15.51 -6.39 33.27
CA ILE A 614 14.55 -5.89 32.27
C ILE A 614 13.81 -7.06 31.62
N TRP A 615 14.54 -8.10 31.19
CA TRP A 615 13.92 -9.26 30.58
C TRP A 615 13.01 -10.04 31.53
N ARG A 616 13.38 -10.21 32.80
CA ARG A 616 12.52 -10.89 33.80
C ARG A 616 11.20 -10.18 34.05
N GLU A 617 11.19 -8.85 33.99
CA GLU A 617 9.99 -8.05 34.24
C GLU A 617 9.05 -7.97 33.02
N LYS A 618 9.56 -8.25 31.81
CA LYS A 618 8.85 -7.95 30.55
C LYS A 618 8.74 -9.12 29.56
N LEU A 619 9.53 -10.18 29.69
CA LEU A 619 9.53 -11.35 28.82
C LEU A 619 9.23 -12.63 29.62
N LEU A 620 8.65 -13.63 28.94
CA LEU A 620 8.45 -14.96 29.51
C LEU A 620 9.80 -15.66 29.81
N PRO A 621 9.88 -16.53 30.83
CA PRO A 621 11.13 -17.19 31.26
C PRO A 621 11.83 -18.08 30.22
N SER A 622 11.20 -18.37 29.08
CA SER A 622 11.67 -19.31 28.06
C SER A 622 12.45 -18.66 26.90
N ALA A 623 12.64 -17.34 26.91
CA ALA A 623 13.40 -16.67 25.85
C ALA A 623 14.89 -17.06 25.91
N THR A 624 15.45 -17.53 24.79
CA THR A 624 16.88 -17.95 24.66
C THR A 624 17.84 -16.90 25.24
N TYR A 625 17.58 -15.62 24.98
CA TYR A 625 18.35 -14.49 25.52
C TYR A 625 18.37 -14.44 27.05
N MET A 626 17.28 -14.81 27.73
CA MET A 626 17.23 -14.84 29.19
C MET A 626 18.17 -15.91 29.74
N VAL A 627 18.23 -17.09 29.09
CA VAL A 627 19.13 -18.18 29.48
C VAL A 627 20.59 -17.76 29.31
N GLU A 628 20.93 -17.10 28.20
CA GLU A 628 22.28 -16.58 27.94
C GLU A 628 22.68 -15.49 28.94
N GLY A 629 21.79 -14.56 29.23
CA GLY A 629 22.01 -13.52 30.23
C GLY A 629 22.21 -14.08 31.64
N GLU A 630 21.43 -15.10 32.02
CA GLU A 630 21.61 -15.78 33.31
C GLU A 630 22.91 -16.60 33.36
N ALA A 631 23.27 -17.29 32.29
CA ALA A 631 24.55 -17.97 32.19
C ALA A 631 25.72 -16.99 32.30
N LEU A 632 25.63 -15.82 31.67
CA LEU A 632 26.62 -14.75 31.78
C LEU A 632 26.74 -14.23 33.22
N LEU A 633 25.64 -14.06 33.96
CA LEU A 633 25.68 -13.69 35.38
C LEU A 633 26.43 -14.71 36.24
N VAL A 634 26.18 -16.01 36.01
CA VAL A 634 26.88 -17.09 36.72
C VAL A 634 28.36 -17.10 36.37
N GLU A 635 28.70 -16.95 35.09
CA GLU A 635 30.08 -16.88 34.60
C GLU A 635 30.84 -15.71 35.23
N LEU A 636 30.26 -14.51 35.18
CA LEU A 636 30.86 -13.30 35.73
C LEU A 636 31.07 -13.39 37.25
N SER A 637 30.14 -14.03 37.98
CA SER A 637 30.28 -14.26 39.42
C SER A 637 31.50 -15.14 39.74
N ARG A 638 31.75 -16.16 38.91
CA ARG A 638 32.93 -17.02 39.01
C ARG A 638 34.21 -16.24 38.69
N LEU A 639 34.22 -15.47 37.60
CA LEU A 639 35.39 -14.69 37.16
C LEU A 639 35.78 -13.61 38.19
N ILE A 640 34.81 -12.90 38.76
CA ILE A 640 35.05 -11.92 39.83
C ILE A 640 35.67 -12.61 41.06
N SER A 641 35.14 -13.78 41.45
CA SER A 641 35.67 -14.54 42.59
C SER A 641 37.09 -15.06 42.38
N GLN A 642 37.48 -15.33 41.12
CA GLN A 642 38.84 -15.77 40.76
C GLN A 642 39.84 -14.63 40.71
N HIS A 643 39.40 -13.42 40.32
CA HIS A 643 40.26 -12.25 40.15
C HIS A 643 40.25 -11.26 41.33
N ASP A 644 39.38 -11.45 42.33
CA ASP A 644 39.31 -10.64 43.56
C ASP A 644 39.27 -11.53 44.83
N PRO A 645 40.38 -12.19 45.22
CA PRO A 645 40.42 -13.18 46.31
C PRO A 645 40.42 -12.57 47.73
N VAL A 646 39.87 -11.37 47.95
CA VAL A 646 39.82 -10.74 49.27
C VAL A 646 38.58 -11.23 50.04
N GLY A 647 38.65 -12.45 50.58
CA GLY A 647 37.54 -12.99 51.36
C GLY A 647 37.74 -14.30 52.14
N LYS A 648 38.91 -14.97 52.08
CA LYS A 648 39.16 -16.17 52.89
C LYS A 648 40.48 -16.06 53.65
N THR A 649 40.42 -15.49 54.86
CA THR A 649 40.85 -16.06 56.16
C THR A 649 41.10 -14.96 57.21
N LYS A 650 40.08 -14.67 58.02
CA LYS A 650 40.26 -14.35 59.46
C LYS A 650 39.25 -15.18 60.24
N GLY A 651 39.52 -16.48 60.33
CA GLY A 651 38.84 -17.35 61.29
C GLY A 651 39.23 -16.91 62.69
N LYS A 652 38.32 -16.24 63.39
CA LYS A 652 38.39 -16.10 64.84
C LYS A 652 38.18 -17.50 65.44
N MET A 653 39.26 -18.13 65.90
CA MET A 653 39.17 -19.18 66.91
C MET A 653 38.60 -18.55 68.19
N GLN A 654 37.31 -18.76 68.46
CA GLN A 654 36.79 -18.69 69.83
C GLN A 654 37.10 -20.03 70.50
N ARG A 655 38.12 -20.02 71.37
CA ARG A 655 38.28 -21.04 72.42
C ARG A 655 37.25 -20.73 73.51
N HIS A 656 36.33 -21.65 73.75
CA HIS A 656 35.66 -21.75 75.05
C HIS A 656 36.28 -22.91 75.83
N LYS A 657 36.81 -22.57 77.01
CA LYS A 657 37.01 -23.47 78.14
C LYS A 657 35.69 -23.65 78.85
#